data_AF-A0A6L8ABF3-F1
#
_entry.id   AF-A0A6L8ABF3-F1
#
_cell.length_a   1.000
_cell.length_b   1.000
_cell.length_c   1.000
_cell.angle_alpha   90.00
_cell.angle_beta   90.00
_cell.angle_gamma   90.00
#
_symmetry.space_group_name_H-M   'P 1'
#
loop_
_entity.id
_entity.type
_entity.pdbx_description
1 polymer ?
#
loop_
_entity_poly.entity_id
_entity_poly.type
_entity_poly.pdbx_seq_one_letter_code
_entity_poly.pdbx_strand_id
1 'polypeptide(L)'
;MPRSKLKEFSFERILARDTPILYRALRQPKINPQTLSRLSASRYELDRRRELVPAIRYQSDLPIRQALPDIVSALKKHQVIVVAGETGSGKTTQLPLACLEAGLGARGVICHTQPRRLAARSVADRLAQQLNTSVGMLVGYAVRFEDHVGPNTLVKVMTDGLLLTEIRSDRSLNAYDTIIVDEAHERSLNIDFLLGYLKDLITRRSDLRVVVTSATIDVQAFSTFFGNAPVFEVEGRSFPIETRYKPVEDDVEEVLTECLEEIEAERVSKVQDVLIFLPGEREILNWARWFRKKYSNRFEVLPLYARLPASEQRKIFSTSPKRRILLATNVAETSITVPNIRYVIDFGEARISRFSIRSRIQRLPIEAISQASANQRAGRCGRVAPGVCFRLFSETDYLSRQAFTEPEIKRTNLAAVVLQMTVFGFGEITTYPFLDRPEDRAVTAAKRLLHELGALQNDQITDLGRLMVLIPVDPRLARMLIEANDQNALKELLVIVSALAVQEPFLRPLEQQQAADEAHKQFRHPKSDFLSYLKLWDWIEGHRKELSWRELRRVLERQFVSTQRYMEWRALHRQLLLTCKRLHMNVNEKIASFERVHKSILSGSLSFIGLQLEDSSYQGARNLKFWLFPGSVVAKRKPKWVVAASIVETSRVYARGLAEIKSNWIESFAESVLRKRVHDHYWDSSKNDSRTHLDLSVYGLPIVQNRTVRLKEHDRIAARELFLVHALVRNQGNIEASEVKANYRLRESLLEEQSRERRTDIVLKEDGIVEFYNQKLPEEVCDRASFIRWYRSVDARQHGSLLMHREDLLHDTEYSLQEHTYPAQLEVNSVRFALRYKFGPGHEDDGISIRVPLSELPKLQSSIIEWVVPGFFEEKIMELLRRLPKQYRKQLAPIPDKVQELVPQLLKEGEYRVGRLAEVLSQRIRALFHVDIDSSVWCMDEVSTHLIMNVQILDHKSKVIVQGRKLPELRNGVHHLLKDQFDESFLAGFEKKGMKKFPDSGIPRNISAESPSGTIMLFPVLVDCGESVDMKVRIDEIGQHEKSLRGYCRFVLLQERDSVKYLTTQFDNDRSLQLYSMKLGNLNEFRELLLLTAARNTFFPLPPLPETEESFQHTVAKQRQHFVPKALQLMDLVSSALALRHQLQLRVDSLEQAALQETRSDIEEQLLS
;
A
#
# COMPACT_ATOMS: atom_id res chain seq x y z
N MET A 1 -16.28 71.26 -23.99
CA MET A 1 -15.36 72.20 -23.31
C MET A 1 -14.02 72.18 -24.02
N PRO A 2 -13.36 73.33 -24.26
CA PRO A 2 -11.99 73.36 -24.77
C PRO A 2 -11.03 72.77 -23.72
N ARG A 3 -9.94 72.13 -24.14
CA ARG A 3 -8.89 71.55 -23.25
C ARG A 3 -8.36 72.52 -22.20
N SER A 4 -8.46 73.84 -22.42
CA SER A 4 -8.07 74.87 -21.45
C SER A 4 -8.91 74.87 -20.16
N LYS A 5 -10.19 74.47 -20.19
CA LYS A 5 -11.07 74.42 -19.01
C LYS A 5 -10.93 73.15 -18.15
N LEU A 6 -10.20 72.13 -18.60
CA LEU A 6 -9.88 70.93 -17.80
C LEU A 6 -8.94 71.24 -16.63
N LYS A 7 -8.07 72.26 -16.77
CA LYS A 7 -7.15 72.70 -15.70
C LYS A 7 -7.88 73.35 -14.52
N GLU A 8 -9.10 73.87 -14.74
CA GLU A 8 -9.95 74.49 -13.71
C GLU A 8 -10.98 73.52 -13.10
N PHE A 9 -11.09 72.30 -13.63
CA PHE A 9 -12.09 71.34 -13.17
C PHE A 9 -11.63 70.65 -11.89
N SER A 10 -12.13 71.09 -10.73
CA SER A 10 -11.92 70.39 -9.46
C SER A 10 -12.72 69.09 -9.44
N PHE A 11 -12.00 67.97 -9.54
CA PHE A 11 -12.58 66.64 -9.40
C PHE A 11 -13.11 66.37 -8.00
N GLU A 12 -12.85 67.21 -7.00
CA GLU A 12 -13.39 67.09 -5.64
C GLU A 12 -14.89 67.43 -5.54
N ARG A 13 -15.45 68.07 -6.57
CA ARG A 13 -16.87 68.48 -6.63
C ARG A 13 -17.80 67.46 -7.29
N ILE A 14 -17.41 66.20 -7.37
CA ILE A 14 -18.24 65.09 -7.92
C ILE A 14 -18.12 63.89 -6.99
N LEU A 15 -18.95 62.86 -7.18
CA LEU A 15 -18.81 61.62 -6.40
C LEU A 15 -17.47 60.91 -6.70
N ALA A 16 -16.92 60.25 -5.69
CA ALA A 16 -15.70 59.43 -5.80
C ALA A 16 -15.85 58.37 -6.90
N ARG A 17 -17.03 57.76 -6.98
CA ARG A 17 -17.31 56.68 -7.95
C ARG A 17 -17.33 57.10 -9.42
N ASP A 18 -17.63 58.37 -9.68
CA ASP A 18 -17.69 58.90 -11.03
C ASP A 18 -16.37 59.51 -11.48
N THR A 19 -15.44 59.75 -10.54
CA THR A 19 -14.15 60.41 -10.81
C THR A 19 -13.33 59.71 -11.89
N PRO A 20 -13.09 58.38 -11.88
CA PRO A 20 -12.28 57.73 -12.91
C PRO A 20 -12.88 57.83 -14.32
N ILE A 21 -14.20 57.68 -14.41
CA ILE A 21 -14.93 57.69 -15.68
C ILE A 21 -14.95 59.11 -16.25
N LEU A 22 -15.28 60.11 -15.43
CA LEU A 22 -15.30 61.51 -15.82
C LEU A 22 -13.88 62.03 -16.13
N TYR A 23 -12.87 61.62 -15.38
CA TYR A 23 -11.47 61.99 -15.64
C TYR A 23 -11.00 61.52 -17.02
N ARG A 24 -11.31 60.27 -17.40
CA ARG A 24 -11.00 59.75 -18.74
C ARG A 24 -11.82 60.43 -19.84
N ALA A 25 -13.13 60.58 -19.63
CA ALA A 25 -14.05 61.12 -20.63
C ALA A 25 -13.78 62.60 -20.92
N LEU A 26 -13.46 63.40 -19.90
CA LEU A 26 -13.19 64.83 -20.08
C LEU A 26 -11.86 65.09 -20.82
N ARG A 27 -10.92 64.13 -20.88
CA ARG A 27 -9.66 64.24 -21.64
C ARG A 27 -9.82 63.98 -23.15
N GLN A 28 -10.98 63.48 -23.58
CA GLN A 28 -11.26 63.22 -25.00
C GLN A 28 -11.54 64.54 -25.76
N PRO A 29 -11.20 64.62 -27.06
CA PRO A 29 -11.36 65.84 -27.86
C PRO A 29 -12.83 66.26 -28.07
N LYS A 30 -13.77 65.32 -28.03
CA LYS A 30 -15.22 65.58 -28.03
C LYS A 30 -15.84 64.93 -26.79
N ILE A 31 -16.52 65.73 -25.96
CA ILE A 31 -17.23 65.26 -24.77
C ILE A 31 -18.64 64.86 -25.21
N ASN A 32 -19.05 63.61 -24.96
CA ASN A 32 -20.40 63.18 -25.33
C ASN A 32 -21.47 63.77 -24.37
N PRO A 33 -22.74 63.89 -24.80
CA PRO A 33 -23.83 64.39 -23.96
C PRO A 33 -24.05 63.58 -22.67
N GLN A 34 -23.84 62.26 -22.72
CA GLN A 34 -23.99 61.37 -21.55
C GLN A 34 -22.97 61.68 -20.44
N THR A 35 -21.76 62.13 -20.80
CA THR A 35 -20.70 62.51 -19.86
C THR A 35 -21.09 63.78 -19.11
N LEU A 36 -21.68 64.75 -19.82
CA LEU A 36 -22.19 65.98 -19.20
C LEU A 36 -23.39 65.69 -18.29
N SER A 37 -24.30 64.81 -18.70
CA SER A 37 -25.41 64.35 -17.85
C SER A 37 -24.94 63.60 -16.60
N ARG A 38 -23.93 62.73 -16.73
CA ARG A 38 -23.34 62.02 -15.59
C ARG A 38 -22.64 62.99 -14.63
N LEU A 39 -21.95 63.99 -15.19
CA LEU A 39 -21.31 65.04 -14.41
C LEU A 39 -22.32 65.86 -13.59
N SER A 40 -23.42 66.30 -14.20
CA SER A 40 -24.46 67.06 -13.48
C SER A 40 -25.15 66.20 -12.41
N ALA A 41 -25.49 64.94 -12.73
CA ALA A 41 -26.06 64.00 -11.76
C ALA A 41 -25.12 63.73 -10.58
N SER A 42 -23.81 63.58 -10.85
CA SER A 42 -22.80 63.36 -9.81
C SER A 42 -22.63 64.57 -8.88
N ARG A 43 -22.70 65.79 -9.41
CA ARG A 43 -22.69 67.04 -8.63
C ARG A 43 -23.93 67.15 -7.75
N TYR A 44 -25.10 66.98 -8.35
CA TYR A 44 -26.38 67.05 -7.64
C TYR A 44 -26.44 66.03 -6.49
N GLU A 45 -26.03 64.79 -6.74
CA GLU A 45 -26.00 63.76 -5.72
C GLU A 45 -25.00 64.09 -4.60
N LEU A 46 -23.82 64.64 -4.93
CA LEU A 46 -22.86 65.07 -3.92
C LEU A 46 -23.42 66.18 -3.02
N ASP A 47 -24.04 67.19 -3.61
CA ASP A 47 -24.63 68.31 -2.87
C ASP A 47 -25.77 67.81 -1.97
N ARG A 48 -26.66 66.94 -2.47
CA ARG A 48 -27.68 66.26 -1.65
C ARG A 48 -27.05 65.48 -0.49
N ARG A 49 -25.98 64.71 -0.75
CA ARG A 49 -25.32 63.91 0.29
C ARG A 49 -24.63 64.77 1.34
N ARG A 50 -24.14 65.96 0.99
CA ARG A 50 -23.59 66.93 1.95
C ARG A 50 -24.68 67.49 2.87
N GLU A 51 -25.88 67.75 2.35
CA GLU A 51 -27.02 68.17 3.15
C GLU A 51 -27.52 67.10 4.13
N LEU A 52 -27.26 65.82 3.84
CA LEU A 52 -27.58 64.70 4.73
C LEU A 52 -26.63 64.57 5.93
N VAL A 53 -25.49 65.25 5.94
CA VAL A 53 -24.53 65.18 7.06
C VAL A 53 -25.11 65.95 8.25
N PRO A 54 -25.45 65.28 9.37
CA PRO A 54 -26.01 65.96 10.53
C PRO A 54 -24.94 66.75 11.29
N ALA A 55 -25.36 67.66 12.16
CA ALA A 55 -24.46 68.34 13.08
C ALA A 55 -23.79 67.33 14.03
N ILE A 56 -22.47 67.21 13.95
CA ILE A 56 -21.70 66.24 14.74
C ILE A 56 -21.60 66.71 16.20
N ARG A 57 -21.97 65.83 17.14
CA ARG A 57 -21.83 66.07 18.59
C ARG A 57 -21.04 64.93 19.22
N TYR A 58 -19.85 65.26 19.71
CA TYR A 58 -19.00 64.30 20.41
C TYR A 58 -19.42 64.11 21.86
N GLN A 59 -19.24 62.89 22.37
CA GLN A 59 -19.41 62.59 23.79
C GLN A 59 -18.35 63.32 24.63
N SER A 60 -18.75 63.94 25.74
CA SER A 60 -17.88 64.77 26.59
C SER A 60 -16.96 63.99 27.53
N ASP A 61 -17.27 62.73 27.76
CA ASP A 61 -16.64 61.84 28.72
C ASP A 61 -15.61 60.88 28.09
N LEU A 62 -15.40 60.92 26.77
CA LEU A 62 -14.45 60.02 26.11
C LEU A 62 -13.03 60.62 26.01
N PRO A 63 -11.98 59.83 26.27
CA PRO A 63 -10.58 60.30 26.21
C PRO A 63 -10.16 60.85 24.84
N ILE A 64 -10.63 60.24 23.75
CA ILE A 64 -10.30 60.69 22.38
C ILE A 64 -10.67 62.14 22.10
N ARG A 65 -11.60 62.72 22.86
CA ARG A 65 -12.11 64.07 22.64
C ARG A 65 -11.01 65.13 22.55
N GLN A 66 -9.95 65.01 23.35
CA GLN A 66 -8.85 65.97 23.35
C GLN A 66 -8.06 65.94 22.02
N ALA A 67 -7.93 64.77 21.40
CA ALA A 67 -7.23 64.59 20.14
C ALA A 67 -8.12 64.84 18.89
N LEU A 68 -9.45 64.91 19.04
CA LEU A 68 -10.37 65.03 17.90
C LEU A 68 -10.11 66.26 17.01
N PRO A 69 -9.87 67.48 17.52
CA PRO A 69 -9.58 68.64 16.67
C PRO A 69 -8.34 68.43 15.79
N ASP A 70 -7.27 67.87 16.37
CA ASP A 70 -6.03 67.58 15.66
C ASP A 70 -6.22 66.46 14.63
N ILE A 71 -6.98 65.41 14.98
CA ILE A 71 -7.35 64.32 14.07
C ILE A 71 -8.18 64.86 12.89
N VAL A 72 -9.16 65.72 13.11
CA VAL A 72 -9.98 66.33 12.04
C VAL A 72 -9.12 67.20 11.12
N SER A 73 -8.18 67.98 11.67
CA SER A 73 -7.20 68.71 10.88
C SER A 73 -6.29 67.77 10.07
N ALA A 74 -5.84 66.67 10.68
CA ALA A 74 -4.96 65.70 10.05
C ALA A 74 -5.64 64.95 8.90
N LEU A 75 -6.92 64.56 9.04
CA LEU A 75 -7.72 63.91 7.99
C LEU A 75 -7.84 64.76 6.72
N LYS A 76 -7.79 66.09 6.86
CA LYS A 76 -7.79 67.03 5.72
C LYS A 76 -6.43 67.11 5.05
N LYS A 77 -5.34 67.04 5.82
CA LYS A 77 -3.94 67.27 5.36
C LYS A 77 -3.21 65.99 4.90
N HIS A 78 -3.47 64.87 5.54
CA HIS A 78 -2.75 63.62 5.33
C HIS A 78 -3.65 62.55 4.73
N GLN A 79 -3.09 61.73 3.83
CA GLN A 79 -3.83 60.66 3.19
C GLN A 79 -4.05 59.47 4.14
N VAL A 80 -3.06 59.18 4.98
CA VAL A 80 -3.10 58.12 5.99
C VAL A 80 -2.82 58.72 7.35
N ILE A 81 -3.58 58.30 8.36
CA ILE A 81 -3.28 58.59 9.77
C ILE A 81 -3.36 57.30 10.59
N VAL A 82 -2.57 57.21 11.65
CA VAL A 82 -2.61 56.10 12.62
C VAL A 82 -3.12 56.64 13.94
N VAL A 83 -4.12 55.99 14.54
CA VAL A 83 -4.70 56.39 15.82
C VAL A 83 -4.52 55.28 16.83
N ALA A 84 -3.67 55.51 17.83
CA ALA A 84 -3.43 54.61 18.95
C ALA A 84 -4.33 54.95 20.13
N GLY A 85 -4.67 53.97 20.95
CA GLY A 85 -5.23 54.22 22.28
C GLY A 85 -5.91 52.99 22.82
N GLU A 86 -6.10 52.89 24.13
CA GLU A 86 -6.67 51.68 24.72
C GLU A 86 -8.12 51.41 24.30
N THR A 87 -8.58 50.18 24.48
CA THR A 87 -10.00 49.84 24.28
C THR A 87 -10.88 50.66 25.25
N GLY A 88 -11.94 51.29 24.74
CA GLY A 88 -12.80 52.19 25.52
C GLY A 88 -12.44 53.68 25.44
N SER A 89 -11.32 54.04 24.81
CA SER A 89 -10.93 55.45 24.54
C SER A 89 -11.88 56.22 23.61
N GLY A 90 -12.76 55.51 22.89
CA GLY A 90 -13.71 56.12 21.95
C GLY A 90 -13.31 56.07 20.47
N LYS A 91 -12.14 55.51 20.11
CA LYS A 91 -11.65 55.42 18.71
C LYS A 91 -12.72 54.91 17.73
N THR A 92 -13.22 53.71 17.97
CA THR A 92 -14.19 53.04 17.10
C THR A 92 -15.48 53.84 16.90
N THR A 93 -15.97 54.57 17.90
CA THR A 93 -17.25 55.28 17.79
C THR A 93 -17.09 56.74 17.37
N GLN A 94 -15.96 57.40 17.68
CA GLN A 94 -15.79 58.83 17.42
C GLN A 94 -15.02 59.12 16.12
N LEU A 95 -14.17 58.21 15.63
CA LEU A 95 -13.42 58.42 14.39
C LEU A 95 -14.31 58.53 13.13
N PRO A 96 -15.38 57.72 12.96
CA PRO A 96 -16.30 57.91 11.83
C PRO A 96 -16.97 59.30 11.86
N LEU A 97 -17.28 59.81 13.06
CA LEU A 97 -17.85 61.14 13.24
C LEU A 97 -16.85 62.25 12.90
N ALA A 98 -15.58 62.11 13.30
CA ALA A 98 -14.49 62.99 12.87
C ALA A 98 -14.27 62.97 11.35
N CYS A 99 -14.45 61.82 10.69
CA CYS A 99 -14.42 61.76 9.23
C CYS A 99 -15.57 62.57 8.60
N LEU A 100 -16.79 62.44 9.13
CA LEU A 100 -17.93 63.24 8.67
C LEU A 100 -17.70 64.75 8.87
N GLU A 101 -17.18 65.16 10.04
CA GLU A 101 -16.83 66.57 10.32
C GLU A 101 -15.70 67.08 9.40
N ALA A 102 -14.77 66.21 9.03
CA ALA A 102 -13.72 66.54 8.06
C ALA A 102 -14.25 66.71 6.62
N GLY A 103 -15.53 66.43 6.37
CA GLY A 103 -16.18 66.54 5.06
C GLY A 103 -16.13 65.25 4.23
N LEU A 104 -15.80 64.11 4.86
CA LEU A 104 -15.73 62.79 4.24
C LEU A 104 -17.09 62.05 4.38
N GLY A 105 -17.34 61.00 3.60
CA GLY A 105 -18.58 60.21 3.65
C GLY A 105 -19.74 60.75 2.79
N ALA A 106 -19.60 61.97 2.25
CA ALA A 106 -20.53 62.52 1.26
C ALA A 106 -20.10 62.18 -0.17
N ARG A 107 -18.80 62.23 -0.48
CA ARG A 107 -18.24 62.03 -1.82
C ARG A 107 -18.18 60.55 -2.19
N GLY A 108 -17.78 59.73 -1.26
CA GLY A 108 -17.99 58.29 -1.22
C GLY A 108 -18.60 57.93 0.13
N VAL A 109 -18.67 56.65 0.46
CA VAL A 109 -19.07 56.20 1.80
C VAL A 109 -17.81 56.07 2.68
N ILE A 110 -17.93 56.32 3.98
CA ILE A 110 -16.90 55.92 4.95
C ILE A 110 -17.06 54.42 5.19
N CYS A 111 -16.09 53.63 4.74
CA CYS A 111 -15.99 52.22 5.09
C CYS A 111 -15.30 52.10 6.45
N HIS A 112 -15.95 51.48 7.42
CA HIS A 112 -15.37 51.20 8.72
C HIS A 112 -15.29 49.69 8.93
N THR A 113 -14.10 49.12 8.80
CA THR A 113 -13.91 47.68 8.92
C THR A 113 -13.75 47.24 10.37
N GLN A 114 -14.23 46.05 10.67
CA GLN A 114 -14.18 45.40 11.97
C GLN A 114 -13.80 43.92 11.78
N PRO A 115 -12.97 43.34 12.65
CA PRO A 115 -12.61 41.93 12.55
C PRO A 115 -13.78 40.97 12.81
N ARG A 116 -14.81 41.43 13.54
CA ARG A 116 -15.87 40.57 14.08
C ARG A 116 -17.26 41.07 13.71
N ARG A 117 -18.16 40.13 13.37
CA ARG A 117 -19.54 40.44 12.98
C ARG A 117 -20.33 41.15 14.08
N LEU A 118 -20.19 40.69 15.32
CA LEU A 118 -20.91 41.28 16.46
C LEU A 118 -20.42 42.71 16.74
N ALA A 119 -19.12 42.95 16.62
CA ALA A 119 -18.54 44.29 16.73
C ALA A 119 -19.08 45.21 15.64
N ALA A 120 -19.06 44.78 14.37
CA ALA A 120 -19.62 45.57 13.26
C ALA A 120 -21.07 46.01 13.50
N ARG A 121 -21.93 45.10 13.98
CA ARG A 121 -23.33 45.42 14.32
C ARG A 121 -23.42 46.41 15.48
N SER A 122 -22.77 46.10 16.59
CA SER A 122 -22.83 46.93 17.80
C SER A 122 -22.27 48.33 17.56
N VAL A 123 -21.25 48.48 16.72
CA VAL A 123 -20.67 49.78 16.35
C VAL A 123 -21.64 50.56 15.47
N ALA A 124 -22.26 49.92 14.48
CA ALA A 124 -23.28 50.56 13.64
C ALA A 124 -24.49 51.02 14.44
N ASP A 125 -25.02 50.18 15.34
CA ASP A 125 -26.12 50.55 16.24
C ASP A 125 -25.76 51.77 17.09
N ARG A 126 -24.55 51.80 17.65
CA ARG A 126 -24.09 52.89 18.51
C ARG A 126 -23.87 54.19 17.75
N LEU A 127 -23.29 54.13 16.55
CA LEU A 127 -23.14 55.29 15.66
C LEU A 127 -24.50 55.83 15.22
N ALA A 128 -25.45 54.94 14.89
CA ALA A 128 -26.81 55.33 14.53
C ALA A 128 -27.52 56.06 15.68
N GLN A 129 -27.40 55.55 16.92
CA GLN A 129 -27.89 56.21 18.11
C GLN A 129 -27.26 57.61 18.32
N GLN A 130 -25.94 57.74 18.17
CA GLN A 130 -25.25 59.03 18.34
C GLN A 130 -25.67 60.07 17.29
N LEU A 131 -25.96 59.63 16.07
CA LEU A 131 -26.44 60.47 14.98
C LEU A 131 -27.98 60.65 14.97
N ASN A 132 -28.69 60.13 15.98
CA ASN A 132 -30.16 60.12 16.05
C ASN A 132 -30.83 59.58 14.78
N THR A 133 -30.29 58.51 14.22
CA THR A 133 -30.81 57.82 13.03
C THR A 133 -31.06 56.33 13.34
N SER A 134 -31.84 55.68 12.49
CA SER A 134 -31.96 54.21 12.47
C SER A 134 -30.87 53.59 11.58
N VAL A 135 -30.44 52.37 11.92
CA VAL A 135 -29.53 51.58 11.10
C VAL A 135 -30.17 51.27 9.74
N GLY A 136 -29.39 51.40 8.67
CA GLY A 136 -29.83 51.28 7.28
C GLY A 136 -30.14 52.63 6.61
N MET A 137 -30.18 53.73 7.37
CA MET A 137 -30.30 55.10 6.85
C MET A 137 -28.91 55.73 6.66
N LEU A 138 -28.51 56.70 7.49
CA LEU A 138 -27.18 57.36 7.39
C LEU A 138 -26.03 56.44 7.81
N VAL A 139 -26.28 55.53 8.74
CA VAL A 139 -25.34 54.50 9.18
C VAL A 139 -25.90 53.14 8.83
N GLY A 140 -25.11 52.30 8.15
CA GLY A 140 -25.47 50.93 7.83
C GLY A 140 -24.38 49.96 8.23
N TYR A 141 -24.69 48.66 8.22
CA TYR A 141 -23.66 47.64 8.33
C TYR A 141 -23.82 46.54 7.29
N ALA A 142 -22.70 45.92 6.94
CA ALA A 142 -22.65 44.72 6.11
C ALA A 142 -21.78 43.66 6.79
N VAL A 143 -22.35 42.49 7.05
CA VAL A 143 -21.62 41.31 7.55
C VAL A 143 -22.00 40.10 6.70
N ARG A 144 -21.23 39.01 6.78
CA ARG A 144 -21.56 37.81 5.99
C ARG A 144 -23.02 37.39 6.27
N PHE A 145 -23.81 37.30 5.20
CA PHE A 145 -25.25 36.94 5.17
C PHE A 145 -26.26 38.03 5.58
N GLU A 146 -25.83 39.21 6.03
CA GLU A 146 -26.73 40.31 6.42
C GLU A 146 -26.19 41.64 5.89
N ASP A 147 -27.02 42.38 5.15
CA ASP A 147 -26.68 43.67 4.57
C ASP A 147 -27.79 44.67 4.88
N HIS A 148 -27.46 45.68 5.67
CA HIS A 148 -28.36 46.74 6.14
C HIS A 148 -27.80 48.10 5.75
N VAL A 149 -27.67 48.31 4.44
CA VAL A 149 -27.16 49.56 3.83
C VAL A 149 -28.22 50.12 2.88
N GLY A 150 -28.46 51.43 2.96
CA GLY A 150 -29.41 52.16 2.13
C GLY A 150 -28.73 53.13 1.16
N PRO A 151 -29.49 53.76 0.24
CA PRO A 151 -28.95 54.72 -0.72
C PRO A 151 -28.38 56.00 -0.05
N ASN A 152 -28.87 56.33 1.14
CA ASN A 152 -28.45 57.50 1.91
C ASN A 152 -27.35 57.21 2.94
N THR A 153 -26.79 56.00 2.95
CA THR A 153 -25.74 55.64 3.90
C THR A 153 -24.46 56.44 3.61
N LEU A 154 -23.93 57.06 4.67
CA LEU A 154 -22.69 57.83 4.69
C LEU A 154 -21.58 57.06 5.41
N VAL A 155 -21.94 56.23 6.41
CA VAL A 155 -21.01 55.35 7.13
C VAL A 155 -21.48 53.91 7.01
N LYS A 156 -20.63 53.04 6.44
CA LYS A 156 -20.88 51.61 6.30
C LYS A 156 -19.87 50.85 7.16
N VAL A 157 -20.36 50.27 8.25
CA VAL A 157 -19.55 49.40 9.12
C VAL A 157 -19.58 47.99 8.55
N MET A 158 -18.43 47.35 8.32
CA MET A 158 -18.41 46.02 7.74
C MET A 158 -17.32 45.13 8.29
N THR A 159 -17.37 43.84 7.98
CA THR A 159 -16.23 42.95 8.29
C THR A 159 -15.11 43.08 7.27
N ASP A 160 -13.85 42.97 7.68
CA ASP A 160 -12.67 43.09 6.78
C ASP A 160 -12.77 42.19 5.55
N GLY A 161 -13.21 40.94 5.73
CA GLY A 161 -13.36 39.97 4.64
C GLY A 161 -14.43 40.34 3.59
N LEU A 162 -15.42 41.18 3.95
CA LEU A 162 -16.37 41.69 2.96
C LEU A 162 -15.75 42.78 2.09
N LEU A 163 -14.94 43.67 2.67
CA LEU A 163 -14.22 44.67 1.89
C LEU A 163 -13.26 44.00 0.90
N LEU A 164 -12.54 42.96 1.34
CA LEU A 164 -11.72 42.13 0.44
C LEU A 164 -12.53 41.48 -0.70
N THR A 165 -13.78 41.11 -0.42
CA THR A 165 -14.68 40.58 -1.45
C THR A 165 -15.10 41.67 -2.44
N GLU A 166 -15.37 42.89 -1.98
CA GLU A 166 -15.74 44.02 -2.83
C GLU A 166 -14.60 44.47 -3.75
N ILE A 167 -13.33 44.34 -3.33
CA ILE A 167 -12.14 44.61 -4.16
C ILE A 167 -12.18 43.79 -5.47
N ARG A 168 -12.82 42.60 -5.46
CA ARG A 168 -12.97 41.76 -6.67
C ARG A 168 -13.76 42.46 -7.76
N SER A 169 -14.84 43.16 -7.40
CA SER A 169 -15.71 43.87 -8.33
C SER A 169 -15.28 45.31 -8.57
N ASP A 170 -14.70 45.95 -7.56
CA ASP A 170 -14.27 47.34 -7.60
C ASP A 170 -12.84 47.48 -7.05
N ARG A 171 -11.85 47.23 -7.90
CA ARG A 171 -10.43 47.31 -7.51
C ARG A 171 -10.04 48.70 -7.02
N SER A 172 -10.66 49.77 -7.52
CA SER A 172 -10.30 51.11 -7.06
C SER A 172 -11.06 51.55 -5.81
N LEU A 173 -11.95 50.69 -5.27
CA LEU A 173 -12.82 50.98 -4.11
C LEU A 173 -13.51 52.35 -4.25
N ASN A 174 -13.99 52.61 -5.47
CA ASN A 174 -14.59 53.86 -5.92
C ASN A 174 -15.86 54.24 -5.15
N ALA A 175 -16.54 53.26 -4.53
CA ALA A 175 -17.66 53.51 -3.64
C ALA A 175 -17.27 54.27 -2.36
N TYR A 176 -15.99 54.25 -1.97
CA TYR A 176 -15.49 54.78 -0.72
C TYR A 176 -14.56 55.99 -0.93
N ASP A 177 -14.70 57.00 -0.07
CA ASP A 177 -13.73 58.10 0.02
C ASP A 177 -12.81 57.96 1.24
N THR A 178 -13.22 57.14 2.21
CA THR A 178 -12.50 56.93 3.47
C THR A 178 -12.62 55.47 3.88
N ILE A 179 -11.50 54.88 4.30
CA ILE A 179 -11.46 53.52 4.85
C ILE A 179 -10.81 53.58 6.23
N ILE A 180 -11.55 53.17 7.24
CA ILE A 180 -11.08 53.00 8.61
C ILE A 180 -10.83 51.51 8.81
N VAL A 181 -9.57 51.12 8.99
CA VAL A 181 -9.17 49.77 9.39
C VAL A 181 -9.06 49.75 10.90
N ASP A 182 -10.12 49.29 11.57
CA ASP A 182 -10.20 49.27 13.02
C ASP A 182 -9.57 48.00 13.61
N GLU A 183 -9.13 48.08 14.86
CA GLU A 183 -8.57 46.93 15.60
C GLU A 183 -7.39 46.25 14.86
N ALA A 184 -6.54 47.03 14.19
CA ALA A 184 -5.43 46.50 13.38
C ALA A 184 -4.43 45.66 14.19
N HIS A 185 -4.41 45.82 15.52
CA HIS A 185 -3.64 45.01 16.45
C HIS A 185 -4.09 43.54 16.55
N GLU A 186 -5.30 43.18 16.10
CA GLU A 186 -5.68 41.75 16.01
C GLU A 186 -4.81 41.00 14.98
N ARG A 187 -4.15 41.72 14.06
CA ARG A 187 -3.23 41.17 13.04
C ARG A 187 -3.79 39.92 12.36
N SER A 188 -5.08 39.99 12.02
CA SER A 188 -5.77 38.95 11.27
C SER A 188 -5.27 38.92 9.83
N LEU A 189 -5.39 37.77 9.19
CA LEU A 189 -4.96 37.62 7.79
C LEU A 189 -5.67 38.62 6.87
N ASN A 190 -6.96 38.86 7.08
CA ASN A 190 -7.75 39.81 6.27
C ASN A 190 -7.27 41.26 6.44
N ILE A 191 -6.93 41.65 7.67
CA ILE A 191 -6.42 43.00 7.97
C ILE A 191 -5.07 43.19 7.28
N ASP A 192 -4.13 42.27 7.44
CA ASP A 192 -2.80 42.37 6.82
C ASP A 192 -2.91 42.44 5.28
N PHE A 193 -3.83 41.69 4.67
CA PHE A 193 -4.13 41.81 3.24
C PHE A 193 -4.65 43.18 2.85
N LEU A 194 -5.62 43.68 3.60
CA LEU A 194 -6.25 44.96 3.35
C LEU A 194 -5.22 46.09 3.46
N LEU A 195 -4.36 46.08 4.48
CA LEU A 195 -3.29 47.06 4.65
C LEU A 195 -2.31 47.07 3.47
N GLY A 196 -1.87 45.88 3.03
CA GLY A 196 -1.04 45.75 1.83
C GLY A 196 -1.72 46.28 0.56
N TYR A 197 -3.02 46.02 0.42
CA TYR A 197 -3.79 46.47 -0.72
C TYR A 197 -3.96 47.98 -0.73
N LEU A 198 -4.29 48.55 0.43
CA LEU A 198 -4.45 49.98 0.62
C LEU A 198 -3.14 50.72 0.36
N LYS A 199 -1.99 50.18 0.80
CA LYS A 199 -0.68 50.77 0.53
C LYS A 199 -0.39 50.94 -0.96
N ASP A 200 -0.77 49.98 -1.80
CA ASP A 200 -0.68 50.12 -3.25
C ASP A 200 -1.77 51.05 -3.80
N LEU A 201 -3.01 50.92 -3.31
CA LEU A 201 -4.15 51.69 -3.80
C LEU A 201 -3.99 53.20 -3.59
N ILE A 202 -3.50 53.65 -2.43
CA ILE A 202 -3.35 55.07 -2.10
C ILE A 202 -2.38 55.79 -3.06
N THR A 203 -1.42 55.08 -3.67
CA THR A 203 -0.52 55.65 -4.69
C THR A 203 -1.27 56.03 -5.97
N ARG A 204 -2.41 55.38 -6.25
CA ARG A 204 -3.26 55.61 -7.43
C ARG A 204 -4.53 56.42 -7.12
N ARG A 205 -4.95 56.44 -5.85
CA ARG A 205 -6.16 57.11 -5.34
C ARG A 205 -5.77 58.18 -4.31
N SER A 206 -5.20 59.30 -4.77
CA SER A 206 -4.81 60.42 -3.89
C SER A 206 -5.99 61.05 -3.11
N ASP A 207 -7.23 60.83 -3.58
CA ASP A 207 -8.45 61.29 -2.93
C ASP A 207 -8.94 60.36 -1.80
N LEU A 208 -8.48 59.11 -1.75
CA LEU A 208 -8.87 58.15 -0.71
C LEU A 208 -8.13 58.46 0.60
N ARG A 209 -8.87 58.53 1.71
CA ARG A 209 -8.32 58.64 3.06
C ARG A 209 -8.29 57.29 3.76
N VAL A 210 -7.25 57.02 4.53
CA VAL A 210 -7.10 55.78 5.31
C VAL A 210 -6.82 56.11 6.77
N VAL A 211 -7.58 55.51 7.67
CA VAL A 211 -7.37 55.60 9.12
C VAL A 211 -7.06 54.19 9.62
N VAL A 212 -5.91 54.01 10.26
CA VAL A 212 -5.56 52.74 10.90
C VAL A 212 -5.66 52.93 12.39
N THR A 213 -6.42 52.08 13.09
CA THR A 213 -6.52 52.15 14.55
C THR A 213 -5.81 50.97 15.21
N SER A 214 -5.20 51.21 16.36
CA SER A 214 -4.58 50.17 17.17
C SER A 214 -4.87 50.38 18.66
N ALA A 215 -5.00 49.28 19.41
CA ALA A 215 -5.07 49.31 20.87
C ALA A 215 -3.71 49.14 21.54
N THR A 216 -2.67 48.84 20.78
CA THR A 216 -1.31 48.56 21.26
C THR A 216 -0.31 49.61 20.76
N ILE A 217 0.82 49.69 21.46
CA ILE A 217 1.91 50.67 21.23
C ILE A 217 2.72 50.39 19.96
N ASP A 218 2.48 49.29 19.23
CA ASP A 218 3.15 49.01 17.94
C ASP A 218 2.60 49.86 16.77
N VAL A 219 2.31 51.13 17.04
CA VAL A 219 1.86 52.11 16.04
C VAL A 219 2.98 52.56 15.12
N GLN A 220 4.23 52.38 15.54
CA GLN A 220 5.40 52.68 14.72
C GLN A 220 5.53 51.74 13.52
N ALA A 221 5.22 50.46 13.67
CA ALA A 221 5.19 49.53 12.54
C ALA A 221 4.16 49.97 11.48
N PHE A 222 2.95 50.37 11.89
CA PHE A 222 1.92 50.89 10.98
C PHE A 222 2.32 52.22 10.35
N SER A 223 2.89 53.15 11.13
CA SER A 223 3.37 54.44 10.63
C SER A 223 4.44 54.25 9.55
N THR A 224 5.48 53.48 9.85
CA THR A 224 6.59 53.16 8.93
C THR A 224 6.06 52.47 7.66
N PHE A 225 5.12 51.53 7.83
CA PHE A 225 4.53 50.81 6.71
C PHE A 225 3.85 51.73 5.70
N PHE A 226 3.17 52.80 6.14
CA PHE A 226 2.53 53.81 5.29
C PHE A 226 3.41 55.04 5.01
N GLY A 227 4.74 54.93 5.14
CA GLY A 227 5.66 56.02 4.82
C GLY A 227 5.71 57.12 5.87
N ASN A 228 5.77 56.72 7.15
CA ASN A 228 5.80 57.60 8.33
C ASN A 228 4.52 58.43 8.47
N ALA A 229 3.36 57.77 8.36
CA ALA A 229 2.06 58.40 8.58
C ALA A 229 1.96 58.96 10.02
N PRO A 230 1.35 60.14 10.23
CA PRO A 230 1.23 60.75 11.54
C PRO A 230 0.47 59.84 12.50
N VAL A 231 1.00 59.73 13.72
CA VAL A 231 0.45 58.92 14.81
C VAL A 231 -0.20 59.83 15.83
N PHE A 232 -1.44 59.53 16.20
CA PHE A 232 -2.18 60.19 17.27
C PHE A 232 -2.40 59.20 18.41
N GLU A 233 -1.73 59.43 19.53
CA GLU A 233 -1.89 58.60 20.72
C GLU A 233 -2.98 59.19 21.61
N VAL A 234 -3.99 58.38 21.89
CA VAL A 234 -5.09 58.73 22.79
C VAL A 234 -4.86 57.99 24.09
N GLU A 235 -4.36 58.71 25.09
CA GLU A 235 -4.27 58.18 26.45
C GLU A 235 -5.67 57.81 26.96
N GLY A 236 -5.82 56.58 27.44
CA GLY A 236 -7.09 56.10 27.99
C GLY A 236 -7.42 56.77 29.32
N ARG A 237 -8.72 56.78 29.68
CA ARG A 237 -9.16 56.91 31.09
C ARG A 237 -9.05 55.54 31.77
N SER A 238 -7.87 54.92 31.74
CA SER A 238 -7.63 53.73 32.55
C SER A 238 -7.31 54.19 33.97
N PHE A 239 -8.09 53.72 34.92
CA PHE A 239 -7.73 53.85 36.32
C PHE A 239 -6.48 53.00 36.59
N PRO A 240 -5.64 53.38 37.57
CA PRO A 240 -4.43 52.63 37.88
C PRO A 240 -4.76 51.16 38.19
N ILE A 241 -3.94 50.27 37.65
CA ILE A 241 -4.04 48.82 37.83
C ILE A 241 -2.86 48.37 38.66
N GLU A 242 -3.12 47.84 39.84
CA GLU A 242 -2.12 47.17 40.64
C GLU A 242 -1.90 45.75 40.11
N THR A 243 -0.67 45.42 39.72
CA THR A 243 -0.32 44.07 39.26
C THR A 243 0.38 43.30 40.37
N ARG A 244 -0.16 42.15 40.76
CA ARG A 244 0.40 41.26 41.78
C ARG A 244 0.79 39.94 41.14
N TYR A 245 2.06 39.55 41.25
CA TYR A 245 2.56 38.27 40.75
C TYR A 245 2.46 37.21 41.84
N LYS A 246 1.76 36.11 41.53
CA LYS A 246 1.47 34.97 42.41
C LYS A 246 1.80 33.67 41.66
N PRO A 247 3.08 33.39 41.35
CA PRO A 247 3.46 32.20 40.61
C PRO A 247 2.96 30.94 41.32
N VAL A 248 2.44 29.98 40.57
CA VAL A 248 2.00 28.69 41.12
C VAL A 248 3.21 27.77 41.25
N GLU A 249 3.56 27.40 42.48
CA GLU A 249 4.65 26.44 42.76
C GLU A 249 4.13 24.98 42.76
N ASP A 250 3.16 24.66 43.62
CA ASP A 250 2.62 23.28 43.75
C ASP A 250 1.10 23.17 43.55
N ASP A 251 0.28 24.08 44.10
CA ASP A 251 -1.18 23.99 44.05
C ASP A 251 -1.87 25.28 43.57
N VAL A 252 -2.53 25.20 42.40
CA VAL A 252 -3.34 26.30 41.84
C VAL A 252 -4.54 26.61 42.75
N GLU A 253 -5.12 25.61 43.42
CA GLU A 253 -6.28 25.80 44.29
C GLU A 253 -5.98 26.66 45.51
N GLU A 254 -4.78 26.50 46.09
CA GLU A 254 -4.29 27.31 47.22
C GLU A 254 -4.11 28.77 46.80
N VAL A 255 -3.37 29.01 45.71
CA VAL A 255 -3.13 30.37 45.19
C VAL A 255 -4.44 31.08 44.80
N LEU A 256 -5.40 30.37 44.19
CA LEU A 256 -6.72 30.93 43.89
C LEU A 256 -7.51 31.26 45.17
N THR A 257 -7.36 30.43 46.21
CA THR A 257 -8.01 30.67 47.51
C THR A 257 -7.44 31.94 48.14
N GLU A 258 -6.11 32.09 48.18
CA GLU A 258 -5.45 33.31 48.67
C GLU A 258 -5.92 34.56 47.92
N CYS A 259 -5.94 34.49 46.58
CA CYS A 259 -6.40 35.62 45.75
C CYS A 259 -7.83 36.01 46.10
N LEU A 260 -8.74 35.04 46.28
CA LEU A 260 -10.13 35.31 46.63
C LEU A 260 -10.27 35.85 48.06
N GLU A 261 -9.50 35.34 49.02
CA GLU A 261 -9.51 35.84 50.41
C GLU A 261 -9.01 37.28 50.49
N GLU A 262 -7.96 37.61 49.75
CA GLU A 262 -7.44 38.98 49.60
C GLU A 262 -8.48 39.92 48.96
N ILE A 263 -9.20 39.43 47.95
CA ILE A 263 -10.30 40.12 47.28
C ILE A 263 -11.50 40.34 48.22
N GLU A 264 -11.82 39.39 49.12
CA GLU A 264 -12.90 39.50 50.11
C GLU A 264 -12.53 40.41 51.29
N ALA A 265 -11.26 40.40 51.73
CA ALA A 265 -10.77 41.21 52.84
C ALA A 265 -10.77 42.72 52.53
N GLU A 266 -10.73 43.08 51.25
CA GLU A 266 -10.69 44.47 50.82
C GLU A 266 -12.05 45.17 50.98
N ARG A 267 -12.09 46.23 51.79
CA ARG A 267 -13.30 47.03 52.03
C ARG A 267 -13.53 48.02 50.89
N VAL A 268 -14.37 47.64 49.93
CA VAL A 268 -14.82 48.50 48.82
C VAL A 268 -16.26 48.98 49.01
N SER A 269 -16.56 50.21 48.56
CA SER A 269 -17.87 50.86 48.70
C SER A 269 -19.00 50.22 47.88
N LYS A 270 -18.65 49.44 46.84
CA LYS A 270 -19.57 48.69 45.98
C LYS A 270 -19.01 47.30 45.69
N VAL A 271 -19.88 46.31 45.58
CA VAL A 271 -19.49 44.95 45.20
C VAL A 271 -19.11 44.92 43.72
N GLN A 272 -17.85 44.61 43.44
CA GLN A 272 -17.30 44.51 42.08
C GLN A 272 -16.80 43.10 41.78
N ASP A 273 -16.84 42.71 40.51
CA ASP A 273 -16.73 41.32 40.08
C ASP A 273 -15.29 40.91 39.74
N VAL A 274 -15.07 39.59 39.73
CA VAL A 274 -13.80 38.93 39.40
C VAL A 274 -13.89 38.33 38.00
N LEU A 275 -12.90 38.60 37.16
CA LEU A 275 -12.72 38.00 35.85
C LEU A 275 -11.48 37.10 35.84
N ILE A 276 -11.66 35.81 35.58
CA ILE A 276 -10.59 34.82 35.56
C ILE A 276 -10.35 34.37 34.12
N PHE A 277 -9.13 34.53 33.62
CA PHE A 277 -8.74 34.09 32.28
C PHE A 277 -8.22 32.65 32.32
N LEU A 278 -8.80 31.79 31.46
CA LEU A 278 -8.46 30.38 31.33
C LEU A 278 -8.23 30.01 29.85
N PRO A 279 -7.40 28.99 29.56
CA PRO A 279 -6.99 28.68 28.21
C PRO A 279 -8.08 28.01 27.35
N GLY A 280 -9.14 27.45 27.94
CA GLY A 280 -10.17 26.73 27.19
C GLY A 280 -11.46 26.40 27.94
N GLU A 281 -12.43 25.85 27.18
CA GLU A 281 -13.77 25.50 27.67
C GLU A 281 -13.75 24.43 28.78
N ARG A 282 -12.88 23.42 28.63
CA ARG A 282 -12.76 22.32 29.61
C ARG A 282 -12.29 22.85 30.95
N GLU A 283 -11.28 23.71 30.92
CA GLU A 283 -10.67 24.34 32.08
C GLU A 283 -11.71 25.24 32.77
N ILE A 284 -12.43 26.07 32.01
CA ILE A 284 -13.55 26.88 32.52
C ILE A 284 -14.59 26.03 33.25
N LEU A 285 -15.03 24.92 32.68
CA LEU A 285 -16.08 24.11 33.28
C LEU A 285 -15.59 23.29 34.48
N ASN A 286 -14.31 22.89 34.49
CA ASN A 286 -13.69 22.27 35.66
C ASN A 286 -13.61 23.25 36.83
N TRP A 287 -13.05 24.44 36.59
CA TRP A 287 -12.97 25.49 37.60
C TRP A 287 -14.35 25.98 38.04
N ALA A 288 -15.32 26.10 37.12
CA ALA A 288 -16.69 26.47 37.48
C ALA A 288 -17.31 25.48 38.45
N ARG A 289 -17.08 24.16 38.27
CA ARG A 289 -17.56 23.14 39.21
C ARG A 289 -16.86 23.26 40.56
N TRP A 290 -15.56 23.49 40.58
CA TRP A 290 -14.79 23.70 41.82
C TRP A 290 -15.28 24.93 42.58
N PHE A 291 -15.38 26.09 41.92
CA PHE A 291 -15.87 27.33 42.53
C PHE A 291 -17.31 27.19 43.04
N ARG A 292 -18.19 26.52 42.28
CA ARG A 292 -19.57 26.26 42.75
C ARG A 292 -19.59 25.36 43.99
N LYS A 293 -18.75 24.32 44.04
CA LYS A 293 -18.69 23.41 45.19
C LYS A 293 -18.19 24.11 46.46
N LYS A 294 -17.16 24.95 46.35
CA LYS A 294 -16.50 25.59 47.51
C LYS A 294 -17.12 26.94 47.90
N TYR A 295 -17.68 27.69 46.93
CA TYR A 295 -18.01 29.11 47.10
C TYR A 295 -19.42 29.53 46.64
N SER A 296 -20.35 28.62 46.30
CA SER A 296 -21.72 28.98 45.83
C SER A 296 -22.51 29.89 46.78
N ASN A 297 -22.23 29.81 48.07
CA ASN A 297 -22.90 30.62 49.07
C ASN A 297 -22.45 32.09 49.00
N ARG A 298 -21.20 32.33 48.60
CA ARG A 298 -20.56 33.66 48.57
C ARG A 298 -20.57 34.30 47.18
N PHE A 299 -20.33 33.52 46.13
CA PHE A 299 -20.17 34.03 44.75
C PHE A 299 -21.15 33.40 43.77
N GLU A 300 -21.48 34.17 42.72
CA GLU A 300 -22.17 33.65 41.53
C GLU A 300 -21.14 33.31 40.43
N VAL A 301 -21.13 32.07 39.94
CA VAL A 301 -20.10 31.58 39.01
C VAL A 301 -20.63 31.46 37.59
N LEU A 302 -20.13 32.30 36.69
CA LEU A 302 -20.58 32.43 35.31
C LEU A 302 -19.48 32.07 34.30
N PRO A 303 -19.66 31.04 33.45
CA PRO A 303 -18.71 30.71 32.39
C PRO A 303 -18.89 31.61 31.16
N LEU A 304 -17.80 31.92 30.45
CA LEU A 304 -17.79 32.69 29.20
C LEU A 304 -16.80 32.10 28.17
N TYR A 305 -17.33 31.45 27.14
CA TYR A 305 -16.54 30.92 26.02
C TYR A 305 -17.33 30.99 24.71
N ALA A 306 -16.63 30.94 23.57
CA ALA A 306 -17.20 31.23 22.25
C ALA A 306 -18.41 30.35 21.85
N ARG A 307 -18.49 29.11 22.35
CA ARG A 307 -19.58 28.15 22.06
C ARG A 307 -20.80 28.34 22.96
N LEU A 308 -20.72 29.19 23.98
CA LEU A 308 -21.81 29.39 24.94
C LEU A 308 -23.06 29.97 24.24
N PRO A 309 -24.29 29.47 24.51
CA PRO A 309 -25.51 30.00 23.92
C PRO A 309 -25.71 31.50 24.18
N ALA A 310 -26.32 32.22 23.23
CA ALA A 310 -26.51 33.67 23.34
C ALA A 310 -27.35 34.09 24.56
N SER A 311 -28.30 33.26 25.01
CA SER A 311 -29.09 33.52 26.23
C SER A 311 -28.22 33.48 27.49
N GLU A 312 -27.27 32.55 27.56
CA GLU A 312 -26.31 32.45 28.67
C GLU A 312 -25.27 33.58 28.61
N GLN A 313 -24.78 33.93 27.42
CA GLN A 313 -23.89 35.09 27.24
C GLN A 313 -24.55 36.39 27.70
N ARG A 314 -25.87 36.55 27.53
CA ARG A 314 -26.59 37.74 27.99
C ARG A 314 -26.61 37.90 29.52
N LYS A 315 -26.56 36.81 30.29
CA LYS A 315 -26.52 36.85 31.77
C LYS A 315 -25.27 37.53 32.31
N ILE A 316 -24.22 37.63 31.50
CA ILE A 316 -22.98 38.33 31.86
C ILE A 316 -23.21 39.84 32.01
N PHE A 317 -24.22 40.39 31.33
CA PHE A 317 -24.56 41.81 31.40
C PHE A 317 -25.59 42.15 32.50
N SER A 318 -26.22 41.16 33.15
CA SER A 318 -27.16 41.41 34.24
C SER A 318 -26.45 41.62 35.58
N THR A 319 -26.98 42.53 36.40
CA THR A 319 -26.49 42.79 37.76
C THR A 319 -26.92 41.70 38.74
N SER A 320 -26.05 41.36 39.70
CA SER A 320 -26.30 40.37 40.76
C SER A 320 -26.08 40.99 42.13
N PRO A 321 -26.83 40.58 43.19
CA PRO A 321 -26.57 41.00 44.56
C PRO A 321 -25.31 40.35 45.16
N LYS A 322 -24.86 39.21 44.60
CA LYS A 322 -23.60 38.55 44.99
C LYS A 322 -22.47 38.98 44.06
N ARG A 323 -21.23 38.96 44.58
CA ARG A 323 -20.04 39.13 43.75
C ARG A 323 -19.97 38.00 42.72
N ARG A 324 -19.73 38.33 41.46
CA ARG A 324 -19.67 37.34 40.36
C ARG A 324 -18.22 36.95 40.10
N ILE A 325 -18.00 35.67 39.85
CA ILE A 325 -16.77 35.11 39.30
C ILE A 325 -17.05 34.71 37.86
N LEU A 326 -16.45 35.43 36.93
CA LEU A 326 -16.55 35.16 35.50
C LEU A 326 -15.33 34.38 35.02
N LEU A 327 -15.56 33.19 34.50
CA LEU A 327 -14.51 32.30 33.99
C LEU A 327 -14.49 32.39 32.46
N ALA A 328 -13.49 33.05 31.90
CA ALA A 328 -13.48 33.43 30.50
C ALA A 328 -12.25 32.95 29.72
N THR A 329 -12.46 32.70 28.42
CA THR A 329 -11.36 32.64 27.44
C THR A 329 -10.97 34.05 26.98
N ASN A 330 -10.05 34.15 26.01
CA ASN A 330 -9.71 35.39 25.30
C ASN A 330 -10.90 36.13 24.64
N VAL A 331 -12.11 35.56 24.63
CA VAL A 331 -13.35 36.28 24.27
C VAL A 331 -13.56 37.54 25.13
N ALA A 332 -13.20 37.50 26.42
CA ALA A 332 -13.29 38.68 27.29
C ALA A 332 -12.13 39.67 27.09
N GLU A 333 -11.01 39.22 26.52
CA GLU A 333 -9.81 40.03 26.28
C GLU A 333 -10.04 41.08 25.19
N THR A 334 -10.90 40.83 24.20
CA THR A 334 -11.11 41.76 23.08
C THR A 334 -12.58 41.87 22.66
N SER A 335 -13.33 40.75 22.60
CA SER A 335 -14.64 40.72 21.93
C SER A 335 -15.79 41.35 22.71
N ILE A 336 -15.71 41.31 24.05
CA ILE A 336 -16.81 41.67 24.93
C ILE A 336 -16.28 42.56 26.05
N THR A 337 -17.02 43.63 26.33
CA THR A 337 -16.79 44.46 27.52
C THR A 337 -17.75 44.00 28.59
N VAL A 338 -17.23 43.30 29.60
CA VAL A 338 -18.00 42.91 30.78
C VAL A 338 -18.07 44.12 31.73
N PRO A 339 -19.28 44.53 32.17
CA PRO A 339 -19.41 45.62 33.13
C PRO A 339 -18.98 45.18 34.55
N ASN A 340 -18.61 46.14 35.39
CA ASN A 340 -18.38 45.96 36.83
C ASN A 340 -17.19 45.06 37.23
N ILE A 341 -16.22 44.83 36.35
CA ILE A 341 -14.99 44.11 36.69
C ILE A 341 -14.01 45.04 37.43
N ARG A 342 -13.51 44.58 38.57
CA ARG A 342 -12.43 45.26 39.33
C ARG A 342 -11.26 44.35 39.67
N TYR A 343 -11.47 43.04 39.62
CA TYR A 343 -10.42 42.06 39.86
C TYR A 343 -10.22 41.19 38.62
N VAL A 344 -8.96 41.00 38.22
CA VAL A 344 -8.59 40.05 37.17
C VAL A 344 -7.65 39.02 37.77
N ILE A 345 -7.90 37.74 37.49
CA ILE A 345 -6.96 36.64 37.77
C ILE A 345 -6.54 36.05 36.42
N ASP A 346 -5.27 36.16 36.08
CA ASP A 346 -4.74 35.72 34.79
C ASP A 346 -3.83 34.51 34.96
N PHE A 347 -4.26 33.36 34.42
CA PHE A 347 -3.43 32.16 34.35
C PHE A 347 -2.22 32.33 33.42
N GLY A 348 -2.22 33.36 32.56
CA GLY A 348 -1.09 33.63 31.67
C GLY A 348 -1.00 32.71 30.46
N GLU A 349 -2.00 31.88 30.20
CA GLU A 349 -2.03 30.95 29.07
C GLU A 349 -3.22 31.20 28.13
N ALA A 350 -3.07 30.77 26.88
CA ALA A 350 -4.14 30.74 25.90
C ALA A 350 -3.98 29.57 24.93
N ARG A 351 -5.11 29.09 24.39
CA ARG A 351 -5.09 28.15 23.28
C ARG A 351 -4.94 28.89 21.95
N ILE A 352 -3.78 28.77 21.31
CA ILE A 352 -3.45 29.47 20.07
C ILE A 352 -3.46 28.47 18.92
N SER A 353 -4.13 28.80 17.81
CA SER A 353 -4.05 27.96 16.62
C SER A 353 -2.74 28.19 15.86
N ARG A 354 -2.04 27.08 15.60
CA ARG A 354 -0.82 27.03 14.78
C ARG A 354 -0.93 25.97 13.69
N PHE A 355 -0.45 26.29 12.50
CA PHE A 355 -0.32 25.32 11.40
C PHE A 355 1.08 24.74 11.37
N SER A 356 1.20 23.41 11.42
CA SER A 356 2.49 22.74 11.25
C SER A 356 2.80 22.55 9.77
N ILE A 357 3.86 23.18 9.29
CA ILE A 357 4.30 23.07 7.88
C ILE A 357 4.70 21.62 7.54
N ARG A 358 5.38 20.92 8.47
CA ARG A 358 5.90 19.56 8.26
C ARG A 358 4.78 18.53 8.15
N SER A 359 3.88 18.51 9.15
CA SER A 359 2.77 17.55 9.20
C SER A 359 1.53 18.02 8.44
N ARG A 360 1.47 19.29 8.03
CA ARG A 360 0.34 19.95 7.35
C ARG A 360 -1.00 19.83 8.10
N ILE A 361 -0.92 19.81 9.42
CA ILE A 361 -2.10 19.75 10.30
C ILE A 361 -2.16 20.99 11.19
N GLN A 362 -3.38 21.29 11.62
CA GLN A 362 -3.63 22.33 12.61
C GLN A 362 -3.37 21.78 14.01
N ARG A 363 -2.61 22.55 14.79
CA ARG A 363 -2.33 22.31 16.21
C ARG A 363 -3.07 23.38 17.02
N LEU A 364 -3.51 22.99 18.21
CA LEU A 364 -4.16 23.90 19.16
C LEU A 364 -3.46 23.78 20.54
N PRO A 365 -2.15 24.06 20.61
CA PRO A 365 -1.42 24.03 21.88
C PRO A 365 -1.94 25.09 22.86
N ILE A 366 -1.77 24.81 24.14
CA ILE A 366 -1.85 25.80 25.21
C ILE A 366 -0.43 26.36 25.36
N GLU A 367 -0.29 27.67 25.25
CA GLU A 367 0.99 28.38 25.30
C GLU A 367 0.85 29.63 26.19
N ALA A 368 1.99 30.13 26.68
CA ALA A 368 2.05 31.40 27.40
C ALA A 368 1.61 32.57 26.48
N ILE A 369 0.83 33.50 27.03
CA ILE A 369 0.40 34.71 26.30
C ILE A 369 1.54 35.73 26.18
N SER A 370 1.47 36.58 25.15
CA SER A 370 2.39 37.71 24.99
C SER A 370 2.19 38.77 26.07
N GLN A 371 3.19 39.65 26.23
CA GLN A 371 3.11 40.79 27.16
C GLN A 371 1.92 41.70 26.82
N ALA A 372 1.70 41.96 25.52
CA ALA A 372 0.55 42.74 25.06
C ALA A 372 -0.79 42.11 25.47
N SER A 373 -0.96 40.80 25.29
CA SER A 373 -2.19 40.10 25.74
C SER A 373 -2.35 40.15 27.26
N ALA A 374 -1.28 39.93 28.03
CA ALA A 374 -1.31 40.04 29.49
C ALA A 374 -1.71 41.45 29.97
N ASN A 375 -1.23 42.49 29.28
CA ASN A 375 -1.58 43.88 29.57
C ASN A 375 -3.04 44.19 29.18
N GLN A 376 -3.53 43.65 28.06
CA GLN A 376 -4.94 43.79 27.67
C GLN A 376 -5.91 43.08 28.63
N ARG A 377 -5.50 41.92 29.18
CA ARG A 377 -6.24 41.19 30.22
C ARG A 377 -6.29 41.98 31.52
N ALA A 378 -5.14 42.49 31.97
CA ALA A 378 -5.06 43.38 33.13
C ALA A 378 -5.95 44.62 32.95
N GLY A 379 -5.93 45.23 31.76
CA GLY A 379 -6.76 46.37 31.37
C GLY A 379 -8.28 46.17 31.52
N ARG A 380 -8.76 44.94 31.75
CA ARG A 380 -10.19 44.67 32.00
C ARG A 380 -10.65 45.11 33.37
N CYS A 381 -9.78 45.22 34.37
CA CYS A 381 -10.13 45.68 35.71
C CYS A 381 -9.98 47.19 35.93
N GLY A 382 -9.27 47.91 35.06
CA GLY A 382 -9.00 49.36 35.20
C GLY A 382 -9.99 50.28 34.46
N ARG A 383 -11.17 49.81 34.08
CA ARG A 383 -12.09 50.56 33.20
C ARG A 383 -13.08 51.49 33.90
N VAL A 384 -13.50 51.13 35.11
CA VAL A 384 -14.56 51.84 35.85
C VAL A 384 -14.03 52.45 37.15
N ALA A 385 -13.03 51.81 37.75
CA ALA A 385 -12.37 52.21 38.99
C ALA A 385 -10.96 51.59 39.03
N PRO A 386 -10.09 51.99 39.98
CA PRO A 386 -8.81 51.31 40.20
C PRO A 386 -9.00 49.81 40.42
N GLY A 387 -8.20 49.02 39.71
CA GLY A 387 -8.34 47.56 39.64
C GLY A 387 -7.10 46.83 40.11
N VAL A 388 -7.27 45.55 40.44
CA VAL A 388 -6.16 44.65 40.82
C VAL A 388 -6.11 43.47 39.85
N CYS A 389 -4.94 43.22 39.28
CA CYS A 389 -4.66 42.08 38.42
C CYS A 389 -3.68 41.13 39.10
N PHE A 390 -4.17 39.95 39.45
CA PHE A 390 -3.36 38.83 39.92
C PHE A 390 -2.86 38.02 38.71
N ARG A 391 -1.54 37.91 38.55
CA ARG A 391 -0.90 37.08 37.52
C ARG A 391 -0.39 35.81 38.17
N LEU A 392 -0.85 34.65 37.72
CA LEU A 392 -0.48 33.35 38.29
C LEU A 392 0.87 32.82 37.78
N PHE A 393 1.76 33.73 37.40
CA PHE A 393 3.09 33.48 36.86
C PHE A 393 4.04 34.55 37.41
N SER A 394 5.36 34.29 37.39
CA SER A 394 6.34 35.22 37.96
C SER A 394 6.55 36.45 37.08
N GLU A 395 7.07 37.51 37.68
CA GLU A 395 7.50 38.70 36.93
C GLU A 395 8.65 38.37 35.96
N THR A 396 9.56 37.47 36.35
CA THR A 396 10.64 36.98 35.48
C THR A 396 10.10 36.27 34.25
N ASP A 397 9.07 35.42 34.42
CA ASP A 397 8.39 34.78 33.30
C ASP A 397 7.74 35.83 32.40
N TYR A 398 6.98 36.79 32.95
CA TYR A 398 6.36 37.90 32.20
C TYR A 398 7.36 38.66 31.32
N LEU A 399 8.49 39.09 31.89
CA LEU A 399 9.52 39.86 31.20
C LEU A 399 10.21 39.06 30.09
N SER A 400 10.28 37.74 30.23
CA SER A 400 10.86 36.84 29.23
C SER A 400 9.94 36.55 28.03
N ARG A 401 8.63 36.83 28.15
CA ARG A 401 7.66 36.55 27.09
C ARG A 401 7.81 37.50 25.91
N GLN A 402 7.38 37.06 24.74
CA GLN A 402 7.32 37.90 23.55
C GLN A 402 6.41 39.13 23.78
N ALA A 403 6.82 40.29 23.25
CA ALA A 403 6.07 41.53 23.38
C ALA A 403 4.67 41.43 22.75
N PHE A 404 4.57 40.82 21.57
CA PHE A 404 3.34 40.69 20.80
C PHE A 404 3.09 39.26 20.35
N THR A 405 1.81 38.91 20.18
CA THR A 405 1.40 37.62 19.63
C THR A 405 1.71 37.56 18.14
N GLU A 406 2.24 36.44 17.65
CA GLU A 406 2.54 36.28 16.22
C GLU A 406 1.29 36.50 15.33
N PRO A 407 1.42 37.24 14.21
CA PRO A 407 0.32 37.54 13.31
C PRO A 407 -0.23 36.27 12.64
N GLU A 408 -1.52 36.27 12.31
CA GLU A 408 -2.20 35.08 11.78
C GLU A 408 -1.54 34.52 10.51
N ILE A 409 -1.00 35.39 9.66
CA ILE A 409 -0.30 35.03 8.42
C ILE A 409 0.90 34.10 8.63
N LYS A 410 1.57 34.18 9.79
CA LYS A 410 2.72 33.32 10.12
C LYS A 410 2.32 31.96 10.70
N ARG A 411 1.06 31.79 11.12
CA ARG A 411 0.58 30.63 11.89
C ARG A 411 -0.58 29.88 11.25
N THR A 412 -0.99 30.23 10.03
CA THR A 412 -2.12 29.61 9.30
C THR A 412 -1.69 28.91 8.01
N ASN A 413 -2.60 28.13 7.41
CA ASN A 413 -2.40 27.55 6.09
C ASN A 413 -2.63 28.62 5.00
N LEU A 414 -1.61 28.88 4.19
CA LEU A 414 -1.64 29.92 3.16
C LEU A 414 -2.22 29.46 1.81
N ALA A 415 -2.69 28.22 1.65
CA ALA A 415 -3.16 27.73 0.35
C ALA A 415 -4.35 28.53 -0.21
N ALA A 416 -5.35 28.84 0.62
CA ALA A 416 -6.49 29.67 0.21
C ALA A 416 -6.04 31.06 -0.24
N VAL A 417 -5.09 31.62 0.50
CA VAL A 417 -4.51 32.94 0.27
C VAL A 417 -3.73 32.99 -1.05
N VAL A 418 -2.77 32.08 -1.21
CA VAL A 418 -1.93 32.01 -2.42
C VAL A 418 -2.82 31.88 -3.65
N LEU A 419 -3.83 31.00 -3.59
CA LEU A 419 -4.74 30.80 -4.71
C LEU A 419 -5.56 32.06 -5.03
N GLN A 420 -6.07 32.77 -4.00
CA GLN A 420 -6.77 34.04 -4.18
C GLN A 420 -5.88 35.13 -4.80
N MET A 421 -4.64 35.27 -4.32
CA MET A 421 -3.70 36.27 -4.84
C MET A 421 -3.38 36.03 -6.32
N THR A 422 -3.15 34.78 -6.71
CA THR A 422 -2.88 34.40 -8.11
C THR A 422 -4.04 34.78 -9.03
N VAL A 423 -5.30 34.54 -8.63
CA VAL A 423 -6.47 34.89 -9.45
C VAL A 423 -6.77 36.38 -9.45
N PHE A 424 -6.63 37.04 -8.30
CA PHE A 424 -6.95 38.46 -8.20
C PHE A 424 -5.85 39.36 -8.75
N GLY A 425 -4.71 38.80 -9.15
CA GLY A 425 -3.61 39.55 -9.75
C GLY A 425 -2.96 40.49 -8.75
N PHE A 426 -2.91 40.09 -7.47
CA PHE A 426 -2.19 40.83 -6.42
C PHE A 426 -0.66 40.62 -6.48
N GLY A 427 -0.17 39.83 -7.45
CA GLY A 427 1.24 39.48 -7.58
C GLY A 427 1.64 38.32 -6.69
N GLU A 428 2.95 38.08 -6.57
CA GLU A 428 3.47 37.00 -5.73
C GLU A 428 3.39 37.37 -4.24
N ILE A 429 2.94 36.42 -3.43
CA ILE A 429 2.83 36.56 -1.96
C ILE A 429 4.15 36.98 -1.29
N THR A 430 5.29 36.56 -1.84
CA THR A 430 6.64 36.89 -1.36
C THR A 430 6.98 38.37 -1.57
N THR A 431 6.42 38.99 -2.61
CA THR A 431 6.66 40.40 -2.98
C THR A 431 5.57 41.34 -2.49
N TYR A 432 4.39 40.82 -2.15
CA TYR A 432 3.26 41.61 -1.67
C TYR A 432 3.62 42.36 -0.38
N PRO A 433 3.18 43.62 -0.22
CA PRO A 433 3.56 44.45 0.91
C PRO A 433 2.78 44.07 2.17
N PHE A 434 3.09 42.92 2.79
CA PHE A 434 2.62 42.61 4.14
C PHE A 434 3.40 43.39 5.19
N LEU A 435 2.76 43.70 6.32
CA LEU A 435 3.44 44.26 7.49
C LEU A 435 4.45 43.24 8.04
N ASP A 436 4.02 41.98 8.17
CA ASP A 436 4.86 40.82 8.42
C ASP A 436 4.76 39.84 7.26
N ARG A 437 5.89 39.55 6.60
CA ARG A 437 5.90 38.59 5.50
C ARG A 437 5.74 37.15 6.02
N PRO A 438 5.01 36.28 5.30
CA PRO A 438 4.99 34.86 5.59
C PRO A 438 6.36 34.22 5.33
N GLU A 439 6.64 33.10 5.99
CA GLU A 439 7.85 32.32 5.72
C GLU A 439 7.80 31.65 4.33
N ASP A 440 8.92 31.63 3.60
CA ASP A 440 9.02 30.99 2.28
C ASP A 440 8.66 29.50 2.30
N ARG A 441 8.97 28.82 3.41
CA ARG A 441 8.60 27.41 3.61
C ARG A 441 7.09 27.22 3.70
N ALA A 442 6.36 28.15 4.32
CA ALA A 442 4.91 28.12 4.40
C ALA A 442 4.27 28.37 3.03
N VAL A 443 4.82 29.33 2.26
CA VAL A 443 4.40 29.61 0.88
C VAL A 443 4.62 28.39 -0.01
N THR A 444 5.78 27.75 0.08
CA THR A 444 6.11 26.54 -0.68
C THR A 444 5.16 25.38 -0.33
N ALA A 445 4.84 25.20 0.95
CA ALA A 445 3.89 24.17 1.38
C ALA A 445 2.46 24.45 0.88
N ALA A 446 2.04 25.71 0.85
CA ALA A 446 0.77 26.14 0.26
C ALA A 446 0.71 25.85 -1.24
N LYS A 447 1.73 26.24 -2.02
CA LYS A 447 1.82 25.91 -3.46
C LYS A 447 1.76 24.41 -3.69
N ARG A 448 2.51 23.61 -2.92
CA ARG A 448 2.46 22.13 -3.01
C ARG A 448 1.05 21.58 -2.77
N LEU A 449 0.32 22.09 -1.77
CA LEU A 449 -1.07 21.68 -1.55
C LEU A 449 -1.96 22.05 -2.75
N LEU A 450 -1.75 23.21 -3.38
CA LEU A 450 -2.50 23.59 -4.57
C LEU A 450 -2.18 22.72 -5.79
N HIS A 451 -0.92 22.28 -5.96
CA HIS A 451 -0.54 21.24 -6.93
C HIS A 451 -1.24 19.91 -6.64
N GLU A 452 -1.26 19.47 -5.38
CA GLU A 452 -1.94 18.24 -4.95
C GLU A 452 -3.46 18.29 -5.23
N LEU A 453 -4.08 19.47 -5.15
CA LEU A 453 -5.50 19.68 -5.47
C LEU A 453 -5.77 19.85 -6.97
N GLY A 454 -4.73 19.93 -7.80
CA GLY A 454 -4.84 20.22 -9.23
C GLY A 454 -5.19 21.69 -9.54
N ALA A 455 -5.08 22.59 -8.56
CA ALA A 455 -5.34 24.03 -8.72
C ALA A 455 -4.17 24.76 -9.40
N LEU A 456 -2.95 24.24 -9.25
CA LEU A 456 -1.75 24.69 -9.93
C LEU A 456 -1.12 23.55 -10.72
N GLN A 457 -0.48 23.89 -11.84
CA GLN A 457 0.39 23.02 -12.62
C GLN A 457 1.58 23.86 -13.10
N ASN A 458 2.82 23.42 -12.84
CA ASN A 458 4.04 24.21 -13.11
C ASN A 458 3.97 25.66 -12.57
N ASP A 459 3.43 25.82 -11.35
CA ASP A 459 3.15 27.11 -10.68
C ASP A 459 2.18 28.05 -11.41
N GLN A 460 1.55 27.60 -12.50
CA GLN A 460 0.49 28.31 -13.20
C GLN A 460 -0.88 27.82 -12.76
N ILE A 461 -1.87 28.72 -12.73
CA ILE A 461 -3.23 28.37 -12.35
C ILE A 461 -3.95 27.57 -13.43
N THR A 462 -4.58 26.47 -13.05
CA THR A 462 -5.39 25.63 -13.93
C THR A 462 -6.83 26.14 -14.02
N ASP A 463 -7.62 25.65 -14.97
CA ASP A 463 -9.06 25.97 -15.03
C ASP A 463 -9.82 25.49 -13.79
N LEU A 464 -9.41 24.34 -13.24
CA LEU A 464 -9.87 23.85 -11.95
C LEU A 464 -9.55 24.85 -10.82
N GLY A 465 -8.32 25.36 -10.77
CA GLY A 465 -7.91 26.38 -9.80
C GLY A 465 -8.71 27.68 -9.92
N ARG A 466 -9.02 28.12 -11.14
CA ARG A 466 -9.87 29.29 -11.39
C ARG A 466 -11.29 29.08 -10.85
N LEU A 467 -11.88 27.91 -11.07
CA LEU A 467 -13.19 27.55 -10.52
C LEU A 467 -13.18 27.52 -8.99
N MET A 468 -12.14 26.92 -8.39
CA MET A 468 -12.01 26.81 -6.93
C MET A 468 -12.06 28.18 -6.23
N VAL A 469 -11.40 29.21 -6.77
CA VAL A 469 -11.43 30.58 -6.18
C VAL A 469 -12.80 31.22 -6.18
N LEU A 470 -13.66 30.86 -7.14
CA LEU A 470 -15.00 31.43 -7.22
C LEU A 470 -15.93 30.91 -6.12
N ILE A 471 -15.57 29.79 -5.48
CA ILE A 471 -16.33 29.16 -4.39
C ILE A 471 -15.79 29.66 -3.03
N PRO A 472 -16.61 30.32 -2.19
CA PRO A 472 -16.16 31.02 -0.97
C PRO A 472 -15.93 30.09 0.24
N VAL A 473 -15.07 29.06 0.08
CA VAL A 473 -14.64 28.09 1.10
C VAL A 473 -13.17 27.73 0.94
N ASP A 474 -12.62 26.95 1.87
CA ASP A 474 -11.26 26.39 1.76
C ASP A 474 -11.05 25.66 0.42
N PRO A 475 -9.88 25.78 -0.24
CA PRO A 475 -9.62 25.14 -1.54
C PRO A 475 -9.95 23.64 -1.56
N ARG A 476 -9.70 22.91 -0.47
CA ARG A 476 -10.03 21.47 -0.41
C ARG A 476 -11.54 21.24 -0.52
N LEU A 477 -12.33 22.05 0.19
CA LEU A 477 -13.79 21.97 0.15
C LEU A 477 -14.34 22.41 -1.21
N ALA A 478 -13.73 23.43 -1.83
CA ALA A 478 -14.07 23.85 -3.19
C ALA A 478 -13.80 22.72 -4.21
N ARG A 479 -12.66 22.03 -4.10
CA ARG A 479 -12.32 20.86 -4.92
C ARG A 479 -13.35 19.75 -4.81
N MET A 480 -13.86 19.48 -3.60
CA MET A 480 -14.92 18.48 -3.37
C MET A 480 -16.22 18.84 -4.09
N LEU A 481 -16.65 20.10 -4.08
CA LEU A 481 -17.87 20.53 -4.76
C LEU A 481 -17.74 20.44 -6.28
N ILE A 482 -16.56 20.77 -6.82
CA ILE A 482 -16.31 20.66 -8.25
C ILE A 482 -16.33 19.18 -8.66
N GLU A 483 -15.68 18.29 -7.90
CA GLU A 483 -15.76 16.85 -8.17
C GLU A 483 -17.19 16.30 -8.07
N ALA A 484 -17.97 16.81 -7.12
CA ALA A 484 -19.34 16.36 -6.91
C ALA A 484 -20.24 16.62 -8.11
N ASN A 485 -19.95 17.64 -8.91
CA ASN A 485 -20.63 17.85 -10.19
C ASN A 485 -20.38 16.67 -11.14
N ASP A 486 -19.14 16.24 -11.28
CA ASP A 486 -18.74 15.16 -12.20
C ASP A 486 -19.23 13.78 -11.70
N GLN A 487 -19.22 13.58 -10.38
CA GLN A 487 -19.73 12.36 -9.73
C GLN A 487 -21.26 12.33 -9.62
N ASN A 488 -21.98 13.37 -10.04
CA ASN A 488 -23.43 13.53 -9.85
C ASN A 488 -23.86 13.38 -8.37
N ALA A 489 -23.14 14.05 -7.47
CA ALA A 489 -23.35 14.05 -6.02
C ALA A 489 -23.39 15.48 -5.41
N LEU A 490 -23.62 16.50 -6.24
CA LEU A 490 -23.56 17.91 -5.85
C LEU A 490 -24.57 18.27 -4.76
N LYS A 491 -25.79 17.71 -4.79
CA LYS A 491 -26.84 17.96 -3.79
C LYS A 491 -26.37 17.57 -2.39
N GLU A 492 -25.78 16.39 -2.25
CA GLU A 492 -25.24 15.86 -1.00
C GLU A 492 -24.00 16.65 -0.56
N LEU A 493 -23.07 16.91 -1.48
CA LEU A 493 -21.83 17.61 -1.14
C LEU A 493 -22.05 19.07 -0.79
N LEU A 494 -23.06 19.75 -1.35
CA LEU A 494 -23.45 21.09 -0.92
C LEU A 494 -23.77 21.12 0.58
N VAL A 495 -24.52 20.14 1.07
CA VAL A 495 -24.87 20.04 2.50
C VAL A 495 -23.64 19.73 3.33
N ILE A 496 -22.86 18.71 2.94
CA ILE A 496 -21.66 18.26 3.67
C ILE A 496 -20.60 19.37 3.73
N VAL A 497 -20.22 19.96 2.59
CA VAL A 497 -19.20 21.01 2.52
C VAL A 497 -19.64 22.24 3.31
N SER A 498 -20.91 22.60 3.25
CA SER A 498 -21.44 23.69 4.08
C SER A 498 -21.32 23.39 5.57
N ALA A 499 -21.50 22.13 5.98
CA ALA A 499 -21.36 21.71 7.37
C ALA A 499 -19.89 21.78 7.84
N LEU A 500 -18.97 21.30 7.00
CA LEU A 500 -17.52 21.29 7.29
C LEU A 500 -16.91 22.70 7.33
N ALA A 501 -17.50 23.66 6.62
CA ALA A 501 -17.05 25.04 6.56
C ALA A 501 -17.58 25.92 7.72
N VAL A 502 -18.54 25.44 8.50
CA VAL A 502 -19.05 26.12 9.70
C VAL A 502 -18.67 25.36 10.96
N GLN A 503 -18.89 25.97 12.13
CA GLN A 503 -18.74 25.23 13.38
C GLN A 503 -19.83 24.16 13.51
N GLU A 504 -19.46 23.03 14.10
CA GLU A 504 -20.33 21.87 14.24
C GLU A 504 -21.67 22.20 14.92
N PRO A 505 -22.81 21.78 14.35
CA PRO A 505 -24.14 22.07 14.91
C PRO A 505 -24.50 21.22 16.12
N PHE A 506 -23.87 20.06 16.32
CA PHE A 506 -24.12 19.19 17.46
C PHE A 506 -23.61 19.81 18.76
N LEU A 507 -24.46 19.85 19.78
CA LEU A 507 -24.12 20.25 21.14
C LEU A 507 -23.93 19.00 22.00
N ARG A 508 -22.84 18.95 22.75
CA ARG A 508 -22.58 17.88 23.72
C ARG A 508 -22.17 18.49 25.06
N PRO A 509 -23.11 19.06 25.83
CA PRO A 509 -22.83 19.68 27.12
C PRO A 509 -22.24 18.65 28.09
N LEU A 510 -21.29 19.06 28.94
CA LEU A 510 -20.60 18.18 29.88
C LEU A 510 -21.54 17.50 30.88
N GLU A 511 -22.60 18.18 31.31
CA GLU A 511 -23.58 17.66 32.27
C GLU A 511 -24.62 16.73 31.62
N GLN A 512 -24.80 16.81 30.29
CA GLN A 512 -25.85 16.08 29.55
C GLN A 512 -25.26 15.23 28.43
N GLN A 513 -24.02 14.75 28.59
CA GLN A 513 -23.32 14.00 27.54
C GLN A 513 -24.07 12.74 27.11
N GLN A 514 -24.59 11.96 28.07
CA GLN A 514 -25.33 10.72 27.77
C GLN A 514 -26.63 11.02 27.00
N ALA A 515 -27.39 12.02 27.43
CA ALA A 515 -28.64 12.44 26.77
C ALA A 515 -28.37 12.95 25.34
N ALA A 516 -27.31 13.77 25.17
CA ALA A 516 -26.89 14.23 23.86
C ALA A 516 -26.43 13.08 22.95
N ASP A 517 -25.62 12.15 23.49
CA ASP A 517 -25.17 10.98 22.74
C ASP A 517 -26.34 10.10 22.29
N GLU A 518 -27.36 9.92 23.13
CA GLU A 518 -28.60 9.20 22.80
C GLU A 518 -29.40 9.91 21.72
N ALA A 519 -29.65 11.21 21.90
CA ALA A 519 -30.36 12.05 20.92
C ALA A 519 -29.68 12.02 19.55
N HIS A 520 -28.34 12.02 19.52
CA HIS A 520 -27.57 12.03 18.28
C HIS A 520 -27.49 10.66 17.60
N LYS A 521 -27.83 9.54 18.27
CA LYS A 521 -27.77 8.19 17.67
C LYS A 521 -28.60 8.08 16.40
N GLN A 522 -29.77 8.70 16.34
CA GLN A 522 -30.66 8.64 15.18
C GLN A 522 -30.03 9.23 13.90
N PHE A 523 -29.12 10.19 14.04
CA PHE A 523 -28.43 10.83 12.91
C PHE A 523 -27.16 10.09 12.49
N ARG A 524 -26.74 9.08 13.25
CA ARG A 524 -25.50 8.34 12.96
C ARG A 524 -25.65 7.48 11.70
N HIS A 525 -24.64 7.53 10.83
CA HIS A 525 -24.52 6.62 9.70
C HIS A 525 -23.40 5.60 9.99
N PRO A 526 -23.62 4.28 9.80
CA PRO A 526 -22.70 3.25 10.28
C PRO A 526 -21.27 3.33 9.74
N LYS A 527 -21.07 3.93 8.55
CA LYS A 527 -19.79 3.97 7.82
C LYS A 527 -19.22 5.36 7.56
N SER A 528 -19.93 6.43 7.95
CA SER A 528 -19.55 7.80 7.53
C SER A 528 -20.16 8.88 8.41
N ASP A 529 -19.33 9.68 9.06
CA ASP A 529 -19.76 10.88 9.77
C ASP A 529 -20.24 11.97 8.81
N PHE A 530 -19.77 11.98 7.56
CA PHE A 530 -20.24 12.94 6.55
C PHE A 530 -21.73 12.73 6.22
N LEU A 531 -22.13 11.47 6.06
CA LEU A 531 -23.54 11.11 5.83
C LEU A 531 -24.41 11.35 7.07
N SER A 532 -23.81 11.44 8.26
CA SER A 532 -24.54 11.88 9.46
C SER A 532 -24.98 13.34 9.38
N TYR A 533 -24.19 14.22 8.77
CA TYR A 533 -24.65 15.58 8.49
C TYR A 533 -25.82 15.59 7.49
N LEU A 534 -25.81 14.75 6.46
CA LEU A 534 -26.95 14.64 5.54
C LEU A 534 -28.23 14.21 6.26
N LYS A 535 -28.15 13.16 7.09
CA LYS A 535 -29.30 12.69 7.88
C LYS A 535 -29.84 13.77 8.79
N LEU A 536 -28.95 14.51 9.48
CA LEU A 536 -29.36 15.63 10.33
C LEU A 536 -30.03 16.71 9.50
N TRP A 537 -29.44 17.10 8.37
CA TRP A 537 -29.97 18.14 7.49
C TRP A 537 -31.37 17.80 6.98
N ASP A 538 -31.56 16.59 6.43
CA ASP A 538 -32.85 16.15 5.90
C ASP A 538 -33.92 16.11 7.01
N TRP A 539 -33.54 15.65 8.21
CA TRP A 539 -34.43 15.66 9.37
C TRP A 539 -34.84 17.09 9.77
N ILE A 540 -33.89 18.04 9.84
CA ILE A 540 -34.19 19.44 10.19
C ILE A 540 -35.06 20.09 9.09
N GLU A 541 -34.69 19.95 7.82
CA GLU A 541 -35.45 20.58 6.72
C GLU A 541 -36.84 19.97 6.53
N GLY A 542 -37.05 18.70 6.90
CA GLY A 542 -38.37 18.08 7.00
C GLY A 542 -39.25 18.79 8.04
N HIS A 543 -38.79 18.86 9.29
CA HIS A 543 -39.51 19.54 10.37
C HIS A 543 -39.72 21.02 10.09
N ARG A 544 -38.77 21.69 9.42
CA ARG A 544 -38.85 23.11 9.08
C ARG A 544 -39.97 23.43 8.08
N LYS A 545 -40.40 22.48 7.24
CA LYS A 545 -41.52 22.66 6.33
C LYS A 545 -42.87 22.57 7.04
N GLU A 546 -42.93 21.84 8.14
CA GLU A 546 -44.17 21.53 8.87
C GLU A 546 -44.37 22.41 10.12
N LEU A 547 -43.27 22.77 10.80
CA LEU A 547 -43.30 23.49 12.07
C LEU A 547 -43.07 24.99 11.91
N SER A 548 -43.68 25.78 12.80
CA SER A 548 -43.31 27.18 12.95
C SER A 548 -41.87 27.32 13.47
N TRP A 549 -41.25 28.49 13.25
CA TRP A 549 -39.88 28.74 13.72
C TRP A 549 -39.71 28.55 15.24
N ARG A 550 -40.73 28.91 16.04
CA ARG A 550 -40.70 28.74 17.50
C ARG A 550 -40.72 27.27 17.89
N GLU A 551 -41.51 26.45 17.21
CA GLU A 551 -41.60 25.00 17.46
C GLU A 551 -40.33 24.29 17.00
N LEU A 552 -39.84 24.60 15.80
CA LEU A 552 -38.59 24.06 15.28
C LEU A 552 -37.43 24.33 16.24
N ARG A 553 -37.33 25.55 16.78
CA ARG A 553 -36.30 25.89 17.76
C ARG A 553 -36.35 24.99 19.00
N ARG A 554 -37.54 24.74 19.58
CA ARG A 554 -37.68 23.82 20.72
C ARG A 554 -37.27 22.39 20.38
N VAL A 555 -37.61 21.93 19.18
CA VAL A 555 -37.24 20.59 18.67
C VAL A 555 -35.72 20.47 18.53
N LEU A 556 -35.06 21.47 17.95
CA LEU A 556 -33.59 21.51 17.85
C LEU A 556 -32.91 21.53 19.23
N GLU A 557 -33.42 22.33 20.16
CA GLU A 557 -32.90 22.40 21.53
C GLU A 557 -33.03 21.04 22.25
N ARG A 558 -34.17 20.33 22.11
CA ARG A 558 -34.37 18.98 22.66
C ARG A 558 -33.43 17.94 22.07
N GLN A 559 -33.04 18.08 20.81
CA GLN A 559 -32.10 17.18 20.13
C GLN A 559 -30.63 17.62 20.27
N PHE A 560 -30.34 18.60 21.14
CA PHE A 560 -29.01 19.14 21.34
C PHE A 560 -28.36 19.63 20.04
N VAL A 561 -29.12 20.39 19.24
CA VAL A 561 -28.65 21.01 17.99
C VAL A 561 -28.68 22.54 18.15
N SER A 562 -27.55 23.19 17.86
CA SER A 562 -27.46 24.65 17.92
C SER A 562 -28.23 25.32 16.80
N THR A 563 -29.29 26.06 17.16
CA THR A 563 -30.10 26.83 16.22
C THR A 563 -29.26 27.85 15.44
N GLN A 564 -28.30 28.51 16.11
CA GLN A 564 -27.43 29.49 15.45
C GLN A 564 -26.54 28.81 14.40
N ARG A 565 -25.89 27.69 14.74
CA ARG A 565 -25.02 26.96 13.81
C ARG A 565 -25.78 26.38 12.64
N TYR A 566 -27.00 25.88 12.87
CA TYR A 566 -27.89 25.48 11.79
C TYR A 566 -28.24 26.63 10.85
N MET A 567 -28.55 27.84 11.37
CA MET A 567 -28.82 29.00 10.52
C MET A 567 -27.59 29.41 9.70
N GLU A 568 -26.40 29.39 10.29
CA GLU A 568 -25.13 29.63 9.59
C GLU A 568 -24.88 28.59 8.49
N TRP A 569 -25.08 27.30 8.81
CA TRP A 569 -24.97 26.19 7.87
C TRP A 569 -25.92 26.37 6.69
N ARG A 570 -27.18 26.71 6.95
CA ARG A 570 -28.20 26.90 5.91
C ARG A 570 -27.96 28.13 5.05
N ALA A 571 -27.49 29.22 5.64
CA ALA A 571 -27.10 30.41 4.91
C ALA A 571 -25.91 30.12 3.97
N LEU A 572 -24.89 29.40 4.46
CA LEU A 572 -23.76 28.98 3.63
C LEU A 572 -24.18 28.03 2.52
N HIS A 573 -25.02 27.04 2.81
CA HIS A 573 -25.58 26.14 1.81
C HIS A 573 -26.28 26.90 0.69
N ARG A 574 -27.13 27.88 1.03
CA ARG A 574 -27.79 28.74 0.03
C ARG A 574 -26.78 29.53 -0.78
N GLN A 575 -25.75 30.10 -0.15
CA GLN A 575 -24.69 30.84 -0.84
C GLN A 575 -23.93 29.95 -1.84
N LEU A 576 -23.57 28.74 -1.43
CA LEU A 576 -22.86 27.79 -2.27
C LEU A 576 -23.75 27.27 -3.40
N LEU A 577 -25.02 26.95 -3.13
CA LEU A 577 -25.97 26.56 -4.16
C LEU A 577 -26.13 27.64 -5.25
N LEU A 578 -26.28 28.91 -4.86
CA LEU A 578 -26.36 30.02 -5.80
C LEU A 578 -25.06 30.21 -6.59
N THR A 579 -23.91 30.01 -5.93
CA THR A 579 -22.59 30.08 -6.57
C THR A 579 -22.44 28.95 -7.61
N CYS A 580 -22.75 27.71 -7.25
CA CYS A 580 -22.71 26.55 -8.15
C CYS A 580 -23.67 26.73 -9.34
N LYS A 581 -24.88 27.25 -9.12
CA LYS A 581 -25.81 27.58 -10.22
C LYS A 581 -25.24 28.63 -11.18
N ARG A 582 -24.59 29.66 -10.67
CA ARG A 582 -23.91 30.68 -11.49
C ARG A 582 -22.72 30.10 -12.26
N LEU A 583 -22.08 29.06 -11.75
CA LEU A 583 -21.02 28.31 -12.42
C LEU A 583 -21.56 27.21 -13.36
N HIS A 584 -22.88 27.17 -13.60
CA HIS A 584 -23.52 26.16 -14.46
C HIS A 584 -23.31 24.71 -14.00
N MET A 585 -23.13 24.48 -12.70
CA MET A 585 -23.05 23.14 -12.13
C MET A 585 -24.44 22.52 -11.94
N ASN A 586 -24.57 21.23 -12.24
CA ASN A 586 -25.85 20.52 -12.22
C ASN A 586 -26.11 19.88 -10.86
N VAL A 587 -27.21 20.26 -10.22
CA VAL A 587 -27.66 19.62 -8.99
C VAL A 587 -28.41 18.34 -9.33
N ASN A 588 -27.93 17.19 -8.84
CA ASN A 588 -28.51 15.88 -9.10
C ASN A 588 -29.93 15.73 -8.53
N GLU A 589 -30.82 15.09 -9.29
CA GLU A 589 -32.18 14.78 -8.86
C GLU A 589 -32.23 13.51 -8.00
N LYS A 590 -31.56 12.44 -8.46
CA LYS A 590 -31.45 11.16 -7.76
C LYS A 590 -30.39 11.26 -6.65
N ILE A 591 -30.67 10.60 -5.53
CA ILE A 591 -29.75 10.51 -4.39
C ILE A 591 -28.46 9.81 -4.83
N ALA A 592 -27.31 10.42 -4.53
CA ALA A 592 -26.02 9.87 -4.88
C ALA A 592 -25.67 8.63 -4.04
N SER A 593 -24.94 7.68 -4.65
CA SER A 593 -24.47 6.49 -3.93
C SER A 593 -23.38 6.85 -2.91
N PHE A 594 -23.21 5.98 -1.91
CA PHE A 594 -22.13 6.09 -0.92
C PHE A 594 -20.77 6.32 -1.59
N GLU A 595 -20.46 5.56 -2.63
CA GLU A 595 -19.20 5.68 -3.37
C GLU A 595 -19.01 7.05 -4.03
N ARG A 596 -20.02 7.58 -4.74
CA ARG A 596 -19.92 8.87 -5.44
C ARG A 596 -19.69 10.04 -4.48
N VAL A 597 -20.37 10.03 -3.33
CA VAL A 597 -20.17 11.04 -2.28
C VAL A 597 -18.74 10.99 -1.76
N HIS A 598 -18.22 9.81 -1.42
CA HIS A 598 -16.89 9.69 -0.81
C HIS A 598 -15.75 9.85 -1.81
N LYS A 599 -15.94 9.52 -3.09
CA LYS A 599 -15.02 9.90 -4.18
C LYS A 599 -14.90 11.43 -4.30
N SER A 600 -16.03 12.13 -4.22
CA SER A 600 -16.04 13.60 -4.21
C SER A 600 -15.29 14.17 -3.01
N ILE A 601 -15.47 13.59 -1.82
CA ILE A 601 -14.72 13.97 -0.61
C ILE A 601 -13.22 13.70 -0.77
N LEU A 602 -12.85 12.54 -1.33
CA LEU A 602 -11.46 12.15 -1.51
C LEU A 602 -10.68 13.15 -2.36
N SER A 603 -11.28 13.72 -3.40
CA SER A 603 -10.63 14.71 -4.27
C SER A 603 -10.04 15.92 -3.51
N GLY A 604 -10.68 16.35 -2.42
CA GLY A 604 -10.18 17.44 -1.56
C GLY A 604 -9.40 16.97 -0.33
N SER A 605 -9.48 15.69 0.02
CA SER A 605 -8.97 15.11 1.27
C SER A 605 -7.93 14.02 1.08
N LEU A 606 -7.24 13.95 -0.08
CA LEU A 606 -6.17 12.96 -0.32
C LEU A 606 -5.07 12.99 0.73
N SER A 607 -4.72 14.16 1.27
CA SER A 607 -3.73 14.28 2.36
C SER A 607 -4.26 13.76 3.71
N PHE A 608 -5.56 13.50 3.85
CA PHE A 608 -6.24 13.11 5.10
C PHE A 608 -6.80 11.69 5.02
N ILE A 609 -6.15 10.83 4.24
CA ILE A 609 -6.41 9.38 4.25
C ILE A 609 -5.56 8.69 5.32
N GLY A 610 -6.02 7.54 5.80
CA GLY A 610 -5.27 6.70 6.73
C GLY A 610 -5.43 5.21 6.43
N LEU A 611 -4.31 4.49 6.54
CA LEU A 611 -4.24 3.03 6.54
C LEU A 611 -4.10 2.54 7.98
N GLN A 612 -4.94 1.59 8.38
CA GLN A 612 -4.91 1.02 9.72
C GLN A 612 -3.61 0.24 9.99
N LEU A 613 -3.05 0.41 11.19
CA LEU A 613 -1.92 -0.35 11.72
C LEU A 613 -2.38 -1.34 12.81
N GLU A 614 -1.49 -2.24 13.22
CA GLU A 614 -1.77 -3.30 14.22
C GLU A 614 -2.10 -2.73 15.61
N ASP A 615 -1.47 -1.62 16.00
CA ASP A 615 -1.64 -0.97 17.30
C ASP A 615 -2.92 -0.11 17.41
N SER A 616 -3.91 -0.34 16.53
CA SER A 616 -5.14 0.46 16.39
C SER A 616 -4.92 1.95 16.04
N SER A 617 -3.70 2.35 15.70
CA SER A 617 -3.43 3.64 15.09
C SER A 617 -3.57 3.56 13.57
N TYR A 618 -3.48 4.71 12.90
CA TYR A 618 -3.53 4.83 11.46
C TYR A 618 -2.27 5.53 10.97
N GLN A 619 -1.66 4.99 9.93
CA GLN A 619 -0.64 5.65 9.14
C GLN A 619 -1.33 6.55 8.11
N GLY A 620 -1.11 7.85 8.24
CA GLY A 620 -1.54 8.87 7.30
C GLY A 620 -0.47 9.24 6.29
N ALA A 621 -0.84 10.16 5.40
CA ALA A 621 0.08 10.76 4.44
C ALA A 621 1.34 11.29 5.13
N ARG A 622 2.50 11.08 4.49
CA ARG A 622 3.81 11.57 4.96
C ARG A 622 4.23 10.97 6.31
N ASN A 623 3.86 9.70 6.55
CA ASN A 623 4.15 8.93 7.78
C ASN A 623 3.56 9.55 9.06
N LEU A 624 2.50 10.35 8.93
CA LEU A 624 1.80 10.90 10.08
C LEU A 624 1.03 9.79 10.80
N LYS A 625 1.40 9.46 12.03
CA LYS A 625 0.63 8.53 12.86
C LYS A 625 -0.51 9.26 13.57
N PHE A 626 -1.73 8.75 13.47
CA PHE A 626 -2.91 9.36 14.11
C PHE A 626 -3.91 8.32 14.63
N TRP A 627 -4.85 8.77 15.47
CA TRP A 627 -5.94 7.97 16.00
C TRP A 627 -7.30 8.48 15.52
N LEU A 628 -8.27 7.59 15.40
CA LEU A 628 -9.65 7.99 15.09
C LEU A 628 -10.30 8.65 16.31
N PHE A 629 -11.01 9.76 16.11
CA PHE A 629 -11.68 10.45 17.20
C PHE A 629 -12.74 9.55 17.86
N PRO A 630 -12.69 9.31 19.20
CA PRO A 630 -13.56 8.34 19.87
C PRO A 630 -15.06 8.58 19.74
N GLY A 631 -15.47 9.84 19.50
CA GLY A 631 -16.87 10.20 19.30
C GLY A 631 -17.45 9.77 17.94
N SER A 632 -16.62 9.32 17.00
CA SER A 632 -17.06 8.84 15.68
C SER A 632 -17.55 7.40 15.74
N VAL A 633 -18.56 7.06 14.93
CA VAL A 633 -19.00 5.65 14.77
C VAL A 633 -17.97 4.83 14.01
N VAL A 634 -17.24 5.46 13.08
CA VAL A 634 -16.20 4.81 12.29
C VAL A 634 -15.03 4.38 13.19
N ALA A 635 -14.74 5.14 14.25
CA ALA A 635 -13.70 4.80 15.22
C ALA A 635 -13.95 3.45 15.93
N LYS A 636 -15.22 3.08 16.16
CA LYS A 636 -15.59 1.79 16.75
C LYS A 636 -15.39 0.63 15.78
N ARG A 637 -15.57 0.86 14.48
CA ARG A 637 -15.44 -0.16 13.43
C ARG A 637 -13.99 -0.44 13.02
N LYS A 638 -13.12 0.57 13.12
CA LYS A 638 -11.71 0.50 12.71
C LYS A 638 -11.53 -0.08 11.30
N PRO A 639 -12.07 0.55 10.23
CA PRO A 639 -11.91 0.04 8.87
C PRO A 639 -10.45 0.16 8.41
N LYS A 640 -10.03 -0.71 7.48
CA LYS A 640 -8.66 -0.72 6.93
C LYS A 640 -8.24 0.63 6.35
N TRP A 641 -9.14 1.30 5.64
CA TRP A 641 -8.91 2.62 5.07
C TRP A 641 -9.97 3.62 5.52
N VAL A 642 -9.51 4.82 5.87
CA VAL A 642 -10.36 5.96 6.21
C VAL A 642 -9.99 7.20 5.42
N VAL A 643 -10.98 8.07 5.20
CA VAL A 643 -10.77 9.49 4.91
C VAL A 643 -11.29 10.32 6.08
N ALA A 644 -10.58 11.39 6.42
CA ALA A 644 -10.97 12.35 7.45
C ALA A 644 -11.27 13.73 6.85
N ALA A 645 -12.19 14.46 7.48
CA ALA A 645 -12.44 15.87 7.17
C ALA A 645 -11.28 16.77 7.66
N SER A 646 -10.74 16.43 8.83
CA SER A 646 -9.60 17.11 9.45
C SER A 646 -8.77 16.17 10.30
N ILE A 647 -7.48 16.46 10.40
CA ILE A 647 -6.56 15.85 11.35
C ILE A 647 -6.01 16.98 12.22
N VAL A 648 -6.18 16.86 13.53
CA VAL A 648 -5.85 17.92 14.50
C VAL A 648 -5.06 17.33 15.65
N GLU A 649 -4.01 18.05 16.07
CA GLU A 649 -3.23 17.69 17.24
C GLU A 649 -3.79 18.40 18.48
N THR A 650 -4.23 17.61 19.46
CA THR A 650 -4.63 18.07 20.79
C THR A 650 -3.74 17.43 21.85
N SER A 651 -4.23 16.43 22.61
CA SER A 651 -3.38 15.57 23.45
C SER A 651 -2.66 14.48 22.66
N ARG A 652 -3.28 14.07 21.54
CA ARG A 652 -2.73 13.19 20.51
C ARG A 652 -3.19 13.72 19.16
N VAL A 653 -2.64 13.18 18.08
CA VAL A 653 -3.10 13.48 16.72
C VAL A 653 -4.39 12.70 16.45
N TYR A 654 -5.52 13.39 16.32
CA TYR A 654 -6.82 12.79 16.05
C TYR A 654 -7.37 13.17 14.69
N ALA A 655 -7.87 12.17 13.96
CA ALA A 655 -8.66 12.36 12.76
C ALA A 655 -10.16 12.47 13.11
N ARG A 656 -10.85 13.47 12.55
CA ARG A 656 -12.24 13.82 12.84
C ARG A 656 -13.05 13.93 11.55
N GLY A 657 -14.35 13.63 11.63
CA GLY A 657 -15.24 13.56 10.46
C GLY A 657 -14.81 12.44 9.53
N LEU A 658 -15.07 11.20 9.93
CA LEU A 658 -14.45 10.02 9.34
C LEU A 658 -15.41 9.30 8.39
N ALA A 659 -14.85 8.64 7.37
CA ALA A 659 -15.57 7.65 6.58
C ALA A 659 -14.69 6.50 6.13
N GLU A 660 -15.30 5.33 6.02
CA GLU A 660 -14.73 4.14 5.38
C GLU A 660 -14.58 4.37 3.87
N ILE A 661 -13.39 4.09 3.32
CA ILE A 661 -13.10 4.18 1.88
C ILE A 661 -12.45 2.88 1.38
N LYS A 662 -12.31 2.75 0.05
CA LYS A 662 -11.59 1.65 -0.60
C LYS A 662 -10.32 2.15 -1.28
N SER A 663 -9.28 1.31 -1.33
CA SER A 663 -7.98 1.68 -1.93
C SER A 663 -8.08 2.05 -3.40
N ASN A 664 -8.89 1.33 -4.18
CA ASN A 664 -9.10 1.60 -5.60
C ASN A 664 -9.73 2.98 -5.89
N TRP A 665 -10.44 3.58 -4.92
CA TRP A 665 -10.96 4.95 -5.08
C TRP A 665 -9.86 6.00 -4.97
N ILE A 666 -8.83 5.73 -4.17
CA ILE A 666 -7.72 6.66 -3.94
C ILE A 666 -6.87 6.77 -5.21
N GLU A 667 -6.63 5.65 -5.90
CA GLU A 667 -5.88 5.59 -7.16
C GLU A 667 -6.41 6.56 -8.21
N SER A 668 -7.75 6.66 -8.38
CA SER A 668 -8.38 7.53 -9.38
C SER A 668 -8.16 9.03 -9.18
N PHE A 669 -7.93 9.48 -7.94
CA PHE A 669 -7.77 10.90 -7.63
C PHE A 669 -6.31 11.28 -7.38
N ALA A 670 -5.44 10.29 -7.19
CA ALA A 670 -4.06 10.52 -6.82
C ALA A 670 -3.08 10.52 -8.01
N GLU A 671 -3.56 10.56 -9.25
CA GLU A 671 -2.73 10.42 -10.47
C GLU A 671 -1.48 11.32 -10.47
N SER A 672 -1.64 12.60 -10.11
CA SER A 672 -0.55 13.57 -10.06
C SER A 672 0.48 13.34 -8.94
N VAL A 673 0.14 12.53 -7.94
CA VAL A 673 0.95 12.30 -6.73
C VAL A 673 1.31 10.82 -6.51
N LEU A 674 0.88 9.94 -7.42
CA LEU A 674 1.18 8.52 -7.39
C LEU A 674 2.65 8.27 -7.65
N ARG A 675 3.28 7.51 -6.76
CA ARG A 675 4.59 6.92 -6.99
C ARG A 675 4.40 5.48 -7.45
N LYS A 676 4.91 5.19 -8.63
CA LYS A 676 4.88 3.86 -9.26
C LYS A 676 6.23 3.19 -9.01
N ARG A 677 6.21 1.95 -8.55
CA ARG A 677 7.39 1.07 -8.51
C ARG A 677 7.04 -0.20 -9.28
N VAL A 678 7.92 -0.58 -10.18
CA VAL A 678 7.79 -1.76 -11.03
C VAL A 678 8.95 -2.67 -10.67
N HIS A 679 8.67 -3.96 -10.45
CA HIS A 679 9.66 -4.96 -10.03
C HIS A 679 9.24 -6.36 -10.48
N ASP A 680 10.14 -7.34 -10.29
CA ASP A 680 9.97 -8.73 -10.74
C ASP A 680 9.55 -8.79 -12.22
N HIS A 681 10.45 -8.43 -13.13
CA HIS A 681 10.19 -8.57 -14.57
C HIS A 681 10.27 -10.05 -14.95
N TYR A 682 9.23 -10.60 -15.57
CA TYR A 682 9.22 -12.02 -15.97
C TYR A 682 8.43 -12.25 -17.26
N TRP A 683 8.74 -13.35 -17.94
CA TRP A 683 7.97 -13.83 -19.08
C TRP A 683 6.84 -14.75 -18.60
N ASP A 684 5.58 -14.44 -18.96
CA ASP A 684 4.44 -15.31 -18.68
C ASP A 684 4.16 -16.18 -19.90
N SER A 685 4.66 -17.41 -19.89
CA SER A 685 4.48 -18.38 -20.98
C SER A 685 3.01 -18.73 -21.25
N SER A 686 2.12 -18.60 -20.26
CA SER A 686 0.69 -18.86 -20.46
C SER A 686 0.01 -17.73 -21.26
N LYS A 687 0.50 -16.50 -21.09
CA LYS A 687 -0.01 -15.31 -21.78
C LYS A 687 0.81 -14.93 -23.01
N ASN A 688 1.99 -15.54 -23.20
CA ASN A 688 2.98 -15.18 -24.22
C ASN A 688 3.30 -13.68 -24.22
N ASP A 689 3.48 -13.11 -23.03
CA ASP A 689 3.65 -11.66 -22.84
C ASP A 689 4.60 -11.39 -21.65
N SER A 690 5.35 -10.30 -21.72
CA SER A 690 6.21 -9.87 -20.61
C SER A 690 5.37 -9.17 -19.52
N ARG A 691 5.56 -9.61 -18.29
CA ARG A 691 4.78 -9.20 -17.11
C ARG A 691 5.70 -8.67 -16.02
N THR A 692 5.09 -7.91 -15.13
CA THR A 692 5.77 -7.34 -13.96
C THR A 692 4.76 -7.04 -12.86
N HIS A 693 5.25 -6.91 -11.64
CA HIS A 693 4.49 -6.44 -10.50
C HIS A 693 4.57 -4.91 -10.37
N LEU A 694 3.41 -4.29 -10.21
CA LEU A 694 3.27 -2.85 -9.98
C LEU A 694 2.80 -2.59 -8.55
N ASP A 695 3.62 -1.80 -7.84
CA ASP A 695 3.28 -1.19 -6.56
C ASP A 695 2.97 0.29 -6.76
N LEU A 696 1.84 0.72 -6.21
CA LEU A 696 1.41 2.12 -6.22
C LEU A 696 1.36 2.65 -4.80
N SER A 697 2.02 3.78 -4.57
CA SER A 697 1.96 4.48 -3.28
C SER A 697 1.63 5.96 -3.44
N VAL A 698 0.94 6.52 -2.43
CA VAL A 698 0.58 7.93 -2.37
C VAL A 698 0.99 8.48 -1.02
N TYR A 699 1.83 9.52 -1.03
CA TYR A 699 2.39 10.12 0.18
C TYR A 699 3.05 9.11 1.15
N GLY A 700 3.62 8.03 0.62
CA GLY A 700 4.24 6.95 1.41
C GLY A 700 3.28 5.85 1.88
N LEU A 701 1.98 5.93 1.54
CA LEU A 701 1.01 4.88 1.83
C LEU A 701 0.88 3.93 0.64
N PRO A 702 1.01 2.60 0.82
CA PRO A 702 0.82 1.62 -0.25
C PRO A 702 -0.67 1.46 -0.56
N ILE A 703 -1.09 1.82 -1.77
CA ILE A 703 -2.49 1.68 -2.24
C ILE A 703 -2.68 0.34 -2.94
N VAL A 704 -1.72 -0.02 -3.79
CA VAL A 704 -1.71 -1.24 -4.59
C VAL A 704 -0.37 -1.92 -4.36
N GLN A 705 -0.41 -3.22 -4.13
CA GLN A 705 0.77 -4.06 -3.97
C GLN A 705 0.66 -5.27 -4.90
N ASN A 706 1.76 -5.60 -5.57
CA ASN A 706 1.90 -6.77 -6.46
C ASN A 706 0.79 -6.89 -7.52
N ARG A 707 0.34 -5.78 -8.11
CA ARG A 707 -0.61 -5.85 -9.24
C ARG A 707 0.15 -6.28 -10.49
N THR A 708 -0.18 -7.44 -11.04
CA THR A 708 0.39 -7.88 -12.31
C THR A 708 -0.07 -6.98 -13.46
N VAL A 709 0.88 -6.35 -14.14
CA VAL A 709 0.65 -5.48 -15.30
C VAL A 709 1.54 -5.93 -16.47
N ARG A 710 1.32 -5.36 -17.66
CA ARG A 710 2.18 -5.61 -18.81
C ARG A 710 3.44 -4.78 -18.69
N LEU A 711 4.60 -5.41 -18.87
CA LEU A 711 5.88 -4.72 -18.71
C LEU A 711 6.08 -3.61 -19.75
N LYS A 712 5.65 -3.82 -21.00
CA LYS A 712 5.81 -2.86 -22.10
C LYS A 712 5.19 -1.47 -21.88
N GLU A 713 4.20 -1.36 -20.99
CA GLU A 713 3.52 -0.09 -20.67
C GLU A 713 4.35 0.75 -19.68
N HIS A 714 5.36 0.15 -19.06
CA HIS A 714 6.18 0.76 -18.02
C HIS A 714 7.68 0.77 -18.34
N ASP A 715 8.19 -0.30 -18.96
CA ASP A 715 9.58 -0.45 -19.40
C ASP A 715 9.63 -1.23 -20.71
N ARG A 716 9.77 -0.52 -21.82
CA ARG A 716 9.80 -1.12 -23.16
C ARG A 716 11.10 -1.87 -23.44
N ILE A 717 12.21 -1.44 -22.84
CA ILE A 717 13.53 -2.01 -23.08
C ILE A 717 13.58 -3.39 -22.42
N ALA A 718 13.24 -3.46 -21.13
CA ALA A 718 13.17 -4.75 -20.43
C ALA A 718 12.10 -5.69 -21.03
N ALA A 719 10.97 -5.15 -21.50
CA ALA A 719 9.96 -5.94 -22.21
C ALA A 719 10.52 -6.57 -23.49
N ARG A 720 11.30 -5.81 -24.26
CA ARG A 720 11.96 -6.29 -25.47
C ARG A 720 12.99 -7.36 -25.17
N GLU A 721 13.86 -7.15 -24.19
CA GLU A 721 14.86 -8.16 -23.78
C GLU A 721 14.18 -9.49 -23.44
N LEU A 722 13.15 -9.47 -22.59
CA LEU A 722 12.38 -10.67 -22.25
C LEU A 722 11.71 -11.30 -23.47
N PHE A 723 11.19 -10.49 -24.39
CA PHE A 723 10.60 -10.99 -25.63
C PHE A 723 11.64 -11.68 -26.51
N LEU A 724 12.81 -11.09 -26.75
CA LEU A 724 13.86 -11.70 -27.56
C LEU A 724 14.32 -13.04 -26.96
N VAL A 725 14.67 -13.05 -25.67
CA VAL A 725 15.15 -14.23 -24.96
C VAL A 725 14.08 -15.33 -24.92
N HIS A 726 12.90 -15.03 -24.40
CA HIS A 726 11.91 -16.07 -24.14
C HIS A 726 11.09 -16.42 -25.38
N ALA A 727 10.63 -15.42 -26.15
CA ALA A 727 9.74 -15.67 -27.27
C ALA A 727 10.46 -16.15 -28.54
N LEU A 728 11.63 -15.57 -28.87
CA LEU A 728 12.35 -15.82 -30.13
C LEU A 728 13.56 -16.75 -30.01
N VAL A 729 14.20 -16.83 -28.84
CA VAL A 729 15.35 -17.72 -28.64
C VAL A 729 14.94 -19.02 -27.98
N ARG A 730 14.09 -18.99 -26.94
CA ARG A 730 13.65 -20.18 -26.19
C ARG A 730 12.33 -20.80 -26.67
N ASN A 731 11.74 -20.27 -27.75
CA ASN A 731 10.47 -20.75 -28.30
C ASN A 731 9.27 -20.76 -27.31
N GLN A 732 9.26 -19.83 -26.35
CA GLN A 732 8.20 -19.71 -25.34
C GLN A 732 7.12 -18.68 -25.72
N GLY A 733 7.14 -18.16 -26.95
CA GLY A 733 6.20 -17.14 -27.45
C GLY A 733 5.26 -17.62 -28.54
N ASN A 734 5.37 -18.89 -28.96
CA ASN A 734 4.58 -19.50 -30.02
C ASN A 734 4.46 -18.60 -31.28
N ILE A 735 5.63 -18.30 -31.85
CA ILE A 735 5.78 -17.44 -33.02
C ILE A 735 5.63 -18.30 -34.29
N GLU A 736 4.63 -17.95 -35.10
CA GLU A 736 4.23 -18.69 -36.30
C GLU A 736 4.97 -18.25 -37.58
N ALA A 737 6.11 -17.56 -37.45
CA ALA A 737 6.93 -17.14 -38.59
C ALA A 737 7.77 -18.30 -39.14
N SER A 738 7.81 -18.46 -40.46
CA SER A 738 8.53 -19.55 -41.15
C SER A 738 10.02 -19.55 -40.82
N GLU A 739 10.64 -18.38 -40.81
CA GLU A 739 12.08 -18.22 -40.61
C GLU A 739 12.46 -18.51 -39.15
N VAL A 740 11.67 -18.02 -38.20
CA VAL A 740 11.88 -18.30 -36.77
C VAL A 740 11.76 -19.81 -36.49
N LYS A 741 10.79 -20.50 -37.11
CA LYS A 741 10.67 -21.96 -37.03
C LYS A 741 11.84 -22.68 -37.69
N ALA A 742 12.35 -22.18 -38.82
CA ALA A 742 13.52 -22.72 -39.47
C ALA A 742 14.79 -22.57 -38.60
N ASN A 743 14.96 -21.41 -37.94
CA ASN A 743 16.06 -21.16 -37.02
C ASN A 743 16.05 -22.12 -35.83
N TYR A 744 14.87 -22.40 -35.27
CA TYR A 744 14.76 -23.41 -34.19
C TYR A 744 15.21 -24.79 -34.66
N ARG A 745 14.78 -25.24 -35.84
CA ARG A 745 15.20 -26.55 -36.39
C ARG A 745 16.70 -26.58 -36.66
N LEU A 746 17.26 -25.50 -37.20
CA LEU A 746 18.70 -25.39 -37.44
C LEU A 746 19.48 -25.46 -36.12
N ARG A 747 19.06 -24.70 -35.10
CA ARG A 747 19.67 -24.75 -33.77
C ARG A 747 19.59 -26.14 -33.15
N GLU A 748 18.43 -26.80 -33.22
CA GLU A 748 18.28 -28.17 -32.74
C GLU A 748 19.24 -29.13 -33.45
N SER A 749 19.35 -29.03 -34.79
CA SER A 749 20.29 -29.87 -35.54
C SER A 749 21.75 -29.63 -35.15
N LEU A 750 22.15 -28.38 -34.92
CA LEU A 750 23.50 -28.03 -34.50
C LEU A 750 23.81 -28.48 -33.06
N LEU A 751 22.85 -28.39 -32.14
CA LEU A 751 22.98 -28.92 -30.79
C LEU A 751 23.06 -30.45 -30.77
N GLU A 752 22.38 -31.13 -31.70
CA GLU A 752 22.53 -32.56 -31.91
C GLU A 752 23.93 -32.91 -32.41
N GLU A 753 24.46 -32.19 -33.41
CA GLU A 753 25.84 -32.35 -33.87
C GLU A 753 26.86 -32.12 -32.76
N GLN A 754 26.68 -31.06 -31.96
CA GLN A 754 27.50 -30.75 -30.80
C GLN A 754 27.52 -31.91 -29.77
N SER A 755 26.37 -32.55 -29.59
CA SER A 755 26.22 -33.69 -28.70
C SER A 755 26.90 -34.96 -29.23
N ARG A 756 27.04 -35.12 -30.57
CA ARG A 756 27.74 -36.25 -31.20
C ARG A 756 29.23 -36.21 -30.92
N GLU A 757 29.85 -35.03 -31.04
CA GLU A 757 31.29 -34.84 -30.84
C GLU A 757 31.69 -34.46 -29.41
N ARG A 758 30.73 -34.29 -28.49
CA ARG A 758 30.97 -33.92 -27.09
C ARG A 758 31.76 -32.60 -26.94
N ARG A 759 31.59 -31.65 -27.87
CA ARG A 759 32.30 -30.37 -27.93
C ARG A 759 31.38 -29.18 -27.65
N THR A 760 31.36 -28.65 -26.43
CA THR A 760 30.44 -27.59 -26.01
C THR A 760 30.77 -26.18 -26.52
N ASP A 761 31.87 -26.03 -27.25
CA ASP A 761 32.42 -24.77 -27.75
C ASP A 761 31.96 -24.41 -29.18
N ILE A 762 31.23 -25.30 -29.85
CA ILE A 762 30.94 -25.16 -31.28
C ILE A 762 29.76 -24.21 -31.57
N VAL A 763 28.67 -24.29 -30.80
CA VAL A 763 27.41 -23.56 -31.07
C VAL A 763 27.32 -22.29 -30.20
N LEU A 764 26.89 -21.19 -30.80
CA LEU A 764 26.66 -19.91 -30.13
C LEU A 764 25.70 -20.05 -28.93
N LYS A 765 26.03 -19.37 -27.83
CA LYS A 765 25.18 -19.27 -26.64
C LYS A 765 23.98 -18.36 -26.89
N GLU A 766 22.99 -18.43 -25.99
CA GLU A 766 21.72 -17.68 -26.12
C GLU A 766 21.95 -16.18 -26.38
N ASP A 767 22.94 -15.56 -25.74
CA ASP A 767 23.25 -14.13 -25.89
C ASP A 767 23.59 -13.73 -27.34
N GLY A 768 24.31 -14.60 -28.07
CA GLY A 768 24.64 -14.34 -29.49
C GLY A 768 23.41 -14.40 -30.39
N ILE A 769 22.46 -15.28 -30.08
CA ILE A 769 21.20 -15.42 -30.81
C ILE A 769 20.26 -14.25 -30.51
N VAL A 770 20.25 -13.76 -29.26
CA VAL A 770 19.53 -12.54 -28.87
C VAL A 770 20.05 -11.35 -29.67
N GLU A 771 21.38 -11.20 -29.77
CA GLU A 771 22.00 -10.11 -30.50
C GLU A 771 21.67 -10.16 -32.00
N PHE A 772 21.66 -11.34 -32.62
CA PHE A 772 21.20 -11.53 -34.00
C PHE A 772 19.79 -10.95 -34.19
N TYR A 773 18.82 -11.36 -33.36
CA TYR A 773 17.45 -10.84 -33.50
C TYR A 773 17.35 -9.36 -33.17
N ASN A 774 18.14 -8.88 -32.19
CA ASN A 774 18.14 -7.48 -31.79
C ASN A 774 18.59 -6.55 -32.93
N GLN A 775 19.56 -6.97 -33.75
CA GLN A 775 20.05 -6.21 -34.90
C GLN A 775 19.08 -6.19 -36.09
N LYS A 776 18.23 -7.21 -36.25
CA LYS A 776 17.30 -7.33 -37.39
C LYS A 776 15.91 -6.76 -37.11
N LEU A 777 15.49 -6.72 -35.84
CA LEU A 777 14.16 -6.25 -35.45
C LEU A 777 14.18 -4.78 -35.04
N PRO A 778 13.22 -3.94 -35.49
CA PRO A 778 13.07 -2.57 -35.01
C PRO A 778 12.83 -2.48 -33.50
N GLU A 779 13.22 -1.38 -32.86
CA GLU A 779 13.10 -1.17 -31.41
C GLU A 779 11.65 -1.28 -30.90
N GLU A 780 10.63 -1.01 -31.72
CA GLU A 780 9.23 -1.09 -31.32
C GLU A 780 8.72 -2.54 -31.16
N VAL A 781 9.48 -3.53 -31.62
CA VAL A 781 9.14 -4.96 -31.49
C VAL A 781 9.53 -5.44 -30.10
N CYS A 782 8.59 -5.39 -29.17
CA CYS A 782 8.82 -5.75 -27.76
C CYS A 782 7.84 -6.82 -27.24
N ASP A 783 6.92 -7.30 -28.08
CA ASP A 783 5.96 -8.35 -27.75
C ASP A 783 5.50 -9.08 -29.03
N ARG A 784 4.71 -10.14 -28.86
CA ARG A 784 4.18 -10.93 -29.99
C ARG A 784 3.30 -10.10 -30.94
N ALA A 785 2.53 -9.15 -30.43
CA ALA A 785 1.58 -8.38 -31.24
C ALA A 785 2.27 -7.34 -32.12
N SER A 786 3.31 -6.68 -31.60
CA SER A 786 4.22 -5.80 -32.33
C SER A 786 5.04 -6.60 -33.35
N PHE A 787 5.57 -7.77 -32.99
CA PHE A 787 6.25 -8.67 -33.93
C PHE A 787 5.36 -9.06 -35.11
N ILE A 788 4.12 -9.55 -34.85
CA ILE A 788 3.21 -9.95 -35.93
C ILE A 788 2.85 -8.77 -36.85
N ARG A 789 2.62 -7.58 -36.28
CA ARG A 789 2.34 -6.38 -37.08
C ARG A 789 3.51 -6.01 -37.96
N TRP A 790 4.71 -5.97 -37.40
CA TRP A 790 5.94 -5.71 -38.14
C TRP A 790 6.15 -6.78 -39.23
N TYR A 791 6.09 -8.07 -38.88
CA TYR A 791 6.28 -9.19 -39.79
C TYR A 791 5.27 -9.16 -40.96
N ARG A 792 4.02 -8.73 -40.76
CA ARG A 792 3.06 -8.58 -41.86
C ARG A 792 3.31 -7.37 -42.76
N SER A 793 4.04 -6.37 -42.27
CA SER A 793 4.28 -5.11 -42.98
C SER A 793 5.54 -5.11 -43.84
N VAL A 794 6.42 -6.09 -43.65
CA VAL A 794 7.72 -6.20 -44.32
C VAL A 794 7.67 -7.15 -45.52
N ASP A 795 8.59 -6.96 -46.46
CA ASP A 795 8.68 -7.77 -47.67
C ASP A 795 9.44 -9.10 -47.45
N ALA A 796 9.45 -9.95 -48.49
CA ALA A 796 10.12 -11.25 -48.44
C ALA A 796 11.64 -11.16 -48.20
N ARG A 797 12.29 -10.05 -48.58
CA ARG A 797 13.72 -9.84 -48.35
C ARG A 797 13.99 -9.59 -46.88
N GLN A 798 13.15 -8.81 -46.22
CA GLN A 798 13.21 -8.56 -44.78
C GLN A 798 12.79 -9.79 -43.97
N HIS A 799 11.81 -10.59 -44.42
CA HIS A 799 11.55 -11.92 -43.83
C HIS A 799 12.80 -12.79 -43.89
N GLY A 800 13.41 -12.92 -45.08
CA GLY A 800 14.63 -13.71 -45.27
C GLY A 800 15.80 -13.27 -44.38
N SER A 801 15.87 -11.99 -43.99
CA SER A 801 16.92 -11.49 -43.08
C SER A 801 16.83 -12.03 -41.64
N LEU A 802 15.68 -12.62 -41.27
CA LEU A 802 15.52 -13.32 -40.00
C LEU A 802 15.99 -14.76 -40.06
N LEU A 803 16.24 -15.32 -41.25
CA LEU A 803 16.73 -16.69 -41.38
C LEU A 803 18.19 -16.75 -40.94
N MET A 804 18.49 -17.59 -39.96
CA MET A 804 19.85 -17.91 -39.55
C MET A 804 20.41 -18.97 -40.48
N HIS A 805 21.66 -18.80 -40.84
CA HIS A 805 22.47 -19.81 -41.49
C HIS A 805 23.37 -20.51 -40.48
N ARG A 806 23.98 -21.61 -40.92
CA ARG A 806 24.88 -22.42 -40.08
C ARG A 806 26.01 -21.57 -39.48
N GLU A 807 26.59 -20.69 -40.30
CA GLU A 807 27.67 -19.77 -39.92
C GLU A 807 27.24 -18.76 -38.84
N ASP A 808 25.96 -18.35 -38.80
CA ASP A 808 25.43 -17.42 -37.80
C ASP A 808 25.27 -18.05 -36.41
N LEU A 809 25.37 -19.38 -36.30
CA LEU A 809 25.18 -20.15 -35.08
C LEU A 809 26.45 -20.90 -34.62
N LEU A 810 27.54 -20.83 -35.39
CA LEU A 810 28.81 -21.50 -35.08
C LEU A 810 29.87 -20.48 -34.61
N HIS A 811 30.74 -20.90 -33.70
CA HIS A 811 31.97 -20.15 -33.39
C HIS A 811 33.08 -20.36 -34.44
N ASP A 812 33.11 -21.54 -35.06
CA ASP A 812 34.06 -21.92 -36.10
C ASP A 812 33.30 -22.32 -37.38
N THR A 813 33.42 -21.50 -38.42
CA THR A 813 32.67 -21.67 -39.68
C THR A 813 33.18 -22.82 -40.55
N GLU A 814 34.38 -23.36 -40.28
CA GLU A 814 34.95 -24.49 -41.03
C GLU A 814 34.54 -25.87 -40.47
N TYR A 815 33.73 -25.88 -39.41
CA TYR A 815 33.31 -27.10 -38.72
C TYR A 815 32.30 -27.95 -39.52
N SER A 816 32.69 -29.20 -39.84
CA SER A 816 31.82 -30.23 -40.45
C SER A 816 31.89 -31.56 -39.69
N LEU A 817 30.74 -32.12 -39.31
CA LEU A 817 30.63 -33.44 -38.70
C LEU A 817 31.08 -34.54 -39.69
N GLN A 818 31.97 -35.42 -39.27
CA GLN A 818 32.36 -36.60 -40.05
C GLN A 818 31.33 -37.74 -39.84
N GLU A 819 30.32 -37.83 -40.70
CA GLU A 819 29.20 -38.79 -40.55
C GLU A 819 29.61 -40.27 -40.46
N HIS A 820 30.71 -40.66 -41.10
CA HIS A 820 31.23 -42.03 -41.04
C HIS A 820 31.83 -42.37 -39.66
N THR A 821 32.34 -41.36 -38.95
CA THR A 821 32.95 -41.47 -37.63
C THR A 821 31.89 -41.51 -36.52
N TYR A 822 30.81 -40.71 -36.69
CA TYR A 822 29.67 -40.63 -35.78
C TYR A 822 28.34 -40.91 -36.51
N PRO A 823 28.07 -42.17 -36.90
CA PRO A 823 26.94 -42.52 -37.74
C PRO A 823 25.59 -42.36 -37.00
N ALA A 824 24.55 -41.97 -37.74
CA ALA A 824 23.19 -41.87 -37.20
C ALA A 824 22.50 -43.24 -37.04
N GLN A 825 22.98 -44.27 -37.72
CA GLN A 825 22.44 -45.63 -37.70
C GLN A 825 23.54 -46.67 -37.64
N LEU A 826 23.19 -47.84 -37.13
CA LEU A 826 24.07 -48.98 -36.97
C LEU A 826 23.47 -50.22 -37.62
N GLU A 827 24.13 -50.78 -38.63
CA GLU A 827 23.68 -52.02 -39.27
C GLU A 827 24.26 -53.25 -38.56
N VAL A 828 23.38 -54.18 -38.16
CA VAL A 828 23.70 -55.41 -37.44
C VAL A 828 22.80 -56.53 -37.95
N ASN A 829 23.37 -57.63 -38.47
CA ASN A 829 22.62 -58.77 -39.01
C ASN A 829 21.51 -58.37 -39.99
N SER A 830 21.82 -57.45 -40.91
CA SER A 830 20.89 -56.87 -41.91
C SER A 830 19.73 -56.03 -41.33
N VAL A 831 19.82 -55.62 -40.06
CA VAL A 831 18.87 -54.71 -39.39
C VAL A 831 19.58 -53.40 -39.04
N ARG A 832 18.95 -52.27 -39.37
CA ARG A 832 19.48 -50.94 -39.05
C ARG A 832 18.85 -50.40 -37.77
N PHE A 833 19.70 -50.19 -36.75
CA PHE A 833 19.32 -49.60 -35.47
C PHE A 833 19.66 -48.11 -35.44
N ALA A 834 18.75 -47.26 -34.98
CA ALA A 834 19.03 -45.83 -34.85
C ALA A 834 19.94 -45.56 -33.65
N LEU A 835 20.91 -44.67 -33.82
CA LEU A 835 21.80 -44.20 -32.75
C LEU A 835 21.39 -42.80 -32.29
N ARG A 836 21.49 -42.55 -30.99
CA ARG A 836 21.29 -41.25 -30.37
C ARG A 836 22.51 -40.89 -29.55
N TYR A 837 23.00 -39.67 -29.69
CA TYR A 837 24.17 -39.19 -28.96
C TYR A 837 23.74 -38.14 -27.94
N LYS A 838 24.37 -38.16 -26.77
CA LYS A 838 24.16 -37.13 -25.76
C LYS A 838 25.46 -36.83 -25.04
N PHE A 839 25.75 -35.54 -24.92
CA PHE A 839 26.78 -35.05 -24.02
C PHE A 839 26.13 -34.53 -22.74
N GLY A 840 26.21 -35.32 -21.67
CA GLY A 840 25.65 -34.98 -20.38
C GLY A 840 26.37 -35.76 -19.28
N PRO A 841 27.56 -35.33 -18.86
CA PRO A 841 28.34 -36.04 -17.84
C PRO A 841 27.49 -36.39 -16.61
N GLY A 842 27.44 -37.68 -16.27
CA GLY A 842 26.63 -38.20 -15.15
C GLY A 842 25.16 -38.53 -15.49
N HIS A 843 24.68 -38.23 -16.69
CA HIS A 843 23.34 -38.63 -17.14
C HIS A 843 23.34 -40.08 -17.66
N GLU A 844 22.25 -40.82 -17.44
CA GLU A 844 22.13 -42.22 -17.91
C GLU A 844 22.29 -42.41 -19.43
N ASP A 845 21.95 -41.39 -20.22
CA ASP A 845 22.03 -41.36 -21.68
C ASP A 845 23.39 -40.88 -22.19
N ASP A 846 24.35 -40.54 -21.31
CA ASP A 846 25.64 -39.98 -21.70
C ASP A 846 26.41 -40.92 -22.64
N GLY A 847 26.94 -40.40 -23.73
CA GLY A 847 27.56 -41.17 -24.80
C GLY A 847 26.55 -41.57 -25.89
N ILE A 848 26.54 -42.86 -26.24
CA ILE A 848 25.78 -43.39 -27.38
C ILE A 848 24.66 -44.28 -26.87
N SER A 849 23.43 -44.02 -27.30
CA SER A 849 22.26 -44.89 -27.10
C SER A 849 21.86 -45.56 -28.42
N ILE A 850 21.87 -46.89 -28.47
CA ILE A 850 21.29 -47.67 -29.57
C ILE A 850 19.82 -47.95 -29.31
N ARG A 851 18.96 -47.60 -30.26
CA ARG A 851 17.50 -47.76 -30.14
C ARG A 851 17.06 -49.06 -30.80
N VAL A 852 16.50 -49.97 -30.01
CA VAL A 852 16.22 -51.36 -30.38
C VAL A 852 14.73 -51.64 -30.21
N PRO A 853 13.97 -51.85 -31.29
CA PRO A 853 12.58 -52.33 -31.19
C PRO A 853 12.50 -53.66 -30.46
N LEU A 854 11.48 -53.86 -29.63
CA LEU A 854 11.31 -55.09 -28.84
C LEU A 854 11.34 -56.38 -29.70
N SER A 855 10.78 -56.34 -30.92
CA SER A 855 10.77 -57.47 -31.87
C SER A 855 12.16 -57.82 -32.42
N GLU A 856 13.08 -56.87 -32.45
CA GLU A 856 14.43 -57.01 -33.03
C GLU A 856 15.49 -57.30 -31.95
N LEU A 857 15.11 -57.23 -30.67
CA LEU A 857 16.00 -57.47 -29.52
C LEU A 857 16.76 -58.82 -29.57
N PRO A 858 16.18 -59.95 -30.04
CA PRO A 858 16.91 -61.21 -30.17
C PRO A 858 18.08 -61.16 -31.17
N LYS A 859 17.99 -60.30 -32.20
CA LYS A 859 18.99 -60.21 -33.28
C LYS A 859 20.24 -59.42 -32.88
N LEU A 860 20.19 -58.66 -31.78
CA LEU A 860 21.31 -57.88 -31.26
C LEU A 860 22.19 -58.73 -30.34
N GLN A 861 23.48 -58.83 -30.60
CA GLN A 861 24.42 -59.60 -29.76
C GLN A 861 25.30 -58.67 -28.92
N SER A 862 25.64 -59.07 -27.68
CA SER A 862 26.51 -58.27 -26.79
C SER A 862 27.88 -57.99 -27.41
N SER A 863 28.44 -58.97 -28.12
CA SER A 863 29.74 -58.88 -28.81
C SER A 863 29.81 -57.73 -29.81
N ILE A 864 28.69 -57.28 -30.37
CA ILE A 864 28.64 -56.20 -31.38
C ILE A 864 28.64 -54.82 -30.69
N ILE A 865 27.98 -54.73 -29.53
CA ILE A 865 27.83 -53.51 -28.74
C ILE A 865 29.17 -53.13 -28.08
N GLU A 866 30.00 -54.12 -27.75
CA GLU A 866 31.33 -53.94 -27.16
C GLU A 866 32.23 -52.99 -27.97
N TRP A 867 32.10 -52.99 -29.30
CA TRP A 867 32.99 -52.25 -30.22
C TRP A 867 32.65 -50.77 -30.38
N VAL A 868 31.55 -50.26 -29.80
CA VAL A 868 31.07 -48.87 -29.95
C VAL A 868 31.04 -48.37 -31.42
N VAL A 869 30.99 -47.05 -31.66
CA VAL A 869 31.12 -46.44 -33.00
C VAL A 869 32.56 -45.97 -33.24
N PRO A 870 33.01 -45.81 -34.48
CA PRO A 870 34.41 -45.46 -34.79
C PRO A 870 34.93 -44.24 -34.03
N GLY A 871 34.13 -43.17 -33.93
CA GLY A 871 34.53 -41.92 -33.28
C GLY A 871 34.74 -41.99 -31.77
N PHE A 872 34.29 -43.06 -31.10
CA PHE A 872 34.53 -43.31 -29.68
C PHE A 872 35.49 -44.48 -29.46
N PHE A 873 35.87 -45.19 -30.53
CA PHE A 873 36.59 -46.45 -30.43
C PHE A 873 38.04 -46.23 -29.98
N GLU A 874 38.72 -45.21 -30.51
CA GLU A 874 40.09 -44.89 -30.11
C GLU A 874 40.19 -44.57 -28.61
N GLU A 875 39.30 -43.72 -28.10
CA GLU A 875 39.22 -43.37 -26.68
C GLU A 875 38.97 -44.62 -25.82
N LYS A 876 38.06 -45.50 -26.25
CA LYS A 876 37.76 -46.77 -25.57
C LYS A 876 38.98 -47.69 -25.50
N ILE A 877 39.67 -47.92 -26.61
CA ILE A 877 40.86 -48.77 -26.66
C ILE A 877 41.98 -48.18 -25.79
N MET A 878 42.16 -46.86 -25.84
CA MET A 878 43.13 -46.16 -25.02
C MET A 878 42.84 -46.33 -23.52
N GLU A 879 41.58 -46.24 -23.10
CA GLU A 879 41.17 -46.43 -21.72
C GLU A 879 41.36 -47.88 -21.25
N LEU A 880 40.97 -48.86 -22.09
CA LEU A 880 41.19 -50.28 -21.83
C LEU A 880 42.67 -50.61 -21.64
N LEU A 881 43.54 -50.13 -22.53
CA LEU A 881 45.00 -50.33 -22.41
C LEU A 881 45.58 -49.66 -21.16
N ARG A 882 45.10 -48.47 -20.79
CA ARG A 882 45.54 -47.77 -19.57
C ARG A 882 45.12 -48.47 -18.28
N ARG A 883 44.07 -49.29 -18.30
CA ARG A 883 43.59 -50.08 -17.16
C ARG A 883 44.25 -51.44 -17.00
N LEU A 884 44.98 -51.94 -18.00
CA LEU A 884 45.69 -53.22 -17.89
C LEU A 884 46.60 -53.29 -16.65
N PRO A 885 46.85 -54.47 -16.08
CA PRO A 885 47.85 -54.66 -15.04
C PRO A 885 49.23 -54.07 -15.42
N LYS A 886 49.96 -53.55 -14.43
CA LYS A 886 51.23 -52.83 -14.62
C LYS A 886 52.25 -53.59 -15.47
N GLN A 887 52.25 -54.93 -15.39
CA GLN A 887 53.14 -55.81 -16.15
C GLN A 887 52.92 -55.75 -17.67
N TYR A 888 51.67 -55.59 -18.13
CA TYR A 888 51.33 -55.49 -19.55
C TYR A 888 51.48 -54.05 -20.04
N ARG A 889 51.08 -53.05 -19.23
CA ARG A 889 51.20 -51.63 -19.59
C ARG A 889 52.64 -51.18 -19.85
N LYS A 890 53.61 -51.72 -19.10
CA LYS A 890 55.03 -51.43 -19.34
C LYS A 890 55.52 -51.92 -20.71
N GLN A 891 55.00 -53.05 -21.18
CA GLN A 891 55.38 -53.64 -22.47
C GLN A 891 54.69 -52.95 -23.65
N LEU A 892 53.52 -52.35 -23.41
CA LEU A 892 52.73 -51.62 -24.40
C LEU A 892 52.90 -50.09 -24.29
N ALA A 893 53.93 -49.62 -23.58
CA ALA A 893 54.27 -48.20 -23.50
C ALA A 893 55.17 -47.79 -24.68
N PRO A 894 54.95 -46.62 -25.30
CA PRO A 894 53.88 -45.64 -25.05
C PRO A 894 52.51 -46.09 -25.59
N ILE A 895 51.47 -46.04 -24.74
CA ILE A 895 50.11 -46.50 -25.07
C ILE A 895 49.50 -45.72 -26.26
N PRO A 896 49.60 -44.37 -26.36
CA PRO A 896 49.00 -43.62 -27.47
C PRO A 896 49.47 -44.12 -28.85
N ASP A 897 50.78 -44.33 -29.02
CA ASP A 897 51.36 -44.80 -30.28
C ASP A 897 50.82 -46.20 -30.64
N LYS A 898 50.68 -47.07 -29.63
CA LYS A 898 50.12 -48.41 -29.81
C LYS A 898 48.63 -48.40 -30.15
N VAL A 899 47.87 -47.44 -29.61
CA VAL A 899 46.46 -47.23 -30.00
C VAL A 899 46.37 -46.79 -31.46
N GLN A 900 47.19 -45.83 -31.89
CA GLN A 900 47.22 -45.34 -33.27
C GLN A 900 47.56 -46.44 -34.29
N GLU A 901 48.40 -47.40 -33.91
CA GLU A 901 48.75 -48.55 -34.74
C GLU A 901 47.67 -49.65 -34.75
N LEU A 902 47.00 -49.85 -33.61
CA LEU A 902 46.02 -50.93 -33.38
C LEU A 902 44.62 -50.59 -33.94
N VAL A 903 44.12 -49.38 -33.70
CA VAL A 903 42.75 -48.96 -34.03
C VAL A 903 42.42 -49.06 -35.53
N PRO A 904 43.28 -48.60 -36.47
CA PRO A 904 43.00 -48.71 -37.90
C PRO A 904 42.85 -50.16 -38.38
N GLN A 905 43.57 -51.10 -37.77
CA GLN A 905 43.46 -52.52 -38.11
C GLN A 905 42.15 -53.13 -37.61
N LEU A 906 41.70 -52.74 -36.42
CA LEU A 906 40.45 -53.20 -35.82
C LEU A 906 39.20 -52.59 -36.49
N LEU A 907 39.32 -51.40 -37.06
CA LEU A 907 38.24 -50.73 -37.79
C LEU A 907 38.20 -51.10 -39.29
N LYS A 908 39.10 -51.98 -39.75
CA LYS A 908 39.16 -52.40 -41.15
C LYS A 908 37.87 -53.12 -41.58
N GLU A 909 37.42 -52.83 -42.79
CA GLU A 909 36.23 -53.45 -43.38
C GLU A 909 36.38 -54.98 -43.44
N GLY A 910 35.40 -55.71 -42.89
CA GLY A 910 35.43 -57.17 -42.74
C GLY A 910 36.02 -57.68 -41.41
N GLU A 911 36.74 -56.85 -40.65
CA GLU A 911 37.23 -57.18 -39.28
C GLU A 911 36.44 -56.44 -38.19
N TYR A 912 35.89 -55.27 -38.51
CA TYR A 912 35.13 -54.46 -37.58
C TYR A 912 33.88 -55.21 -37.06
N ARG A 913 33.77 -55.33 -35.72
CA ARG A 913 32.66 -56.00 -35.01
C ARG A 913 32.55 -57.50 -35.24
N VAL A 914 33.64 -58.15 -35.65
CA VAL A 914 33.70 -59.59 -35.81
C VAL A 914 34.32 -60.21 -34.55
N GLY A 915 33.49 -60.91 -33.76
CA GLY A 915 33.93 -61.57 -32.52
C GLY A 915 33.84 -60.69 -31.26
N ARG A 916 34.28 -61.24 -30.12
CA ARG A 916 34.32 -60.52 -28.83
C ARG A 916 35.54 -59.59 -28.79
N LEU A 917 35.34 -58.35 -28.35
CA LEU A 917 36.38 -57.33 -28.45
C LEU A 917 37.64 -57.71 -27.66
N ALA A 918 37.47 -58.25 -26.44
CA ALA A 918 38.58 -58.69 -25.59
C ALA A 918 39.46 -59.78 -26.25
N GLU A 919 38.85 -60.74 -26.93
CA GLU A 919 39.57 -61.83 -27.62
C GLU A 919 40.33 -61.29 -28.83
N VAL A 920 39.68 -60.45 -29.64
CA VAL A 920 40.32 -59.86 -30.83
C VAL A 920 41.45 -58.91 -30.44
N LEU A 921 41.27 -58.12 -29.37
CA LEU A 921 42.33 -57.27 -28.83
C LEU A 921 43.54 -58.08 -28.39
N SER A 922 43.35 -59.14 -27.60
CA SER A 922 44.43 -60.03 -27.18
C SER A 922 45.17 -60.66 -28.38
N GLN A 923 44.42 -61.14 -29.38
CA GLN A 923 45.01 -61.72 -30.60
C GLN A 923 45.82 -60.68 -31.39
N ARG A 924 45.28 -59.48 -31.61
CA ARG A 924 45.98 -58.43 -32.37
C ARG A 924 47.17 -57.85 -31.63
N ILE A 925 47.09 -57.69 -30.31
CA ILE A 925 48.21 -57.24 -29.49
C ILE A 925 49.34 -58.29 -29.50
N ARG A 926 49.01 -59.59 -29.43
CA ARG A 926 50.01 -60.66 -29.58
C ARG A 926 50.65 -60.66 -30.97
N ALA A 927 49.86 -60.43 -32.02
CA ALA A 927 50.35 -60.42 -33.40
C ALA A 927 51.26 -59.22 -33.70
N LEU A 928 50.89 -58.02 -33.24
CA LEU A 928 51.61 -56.77 -33.54
C LEU A 928 52.73 -56.46 -32.55
N PHE A 929 52.51 -56.75 -31.27
CA PHE A 929 53.38 -56.31 -30.18
C PHE A 929 54.02 -57.46 -29.40
N HIS A 930 53.71 -58.71 -29.75
CA HIS A 930 54.25 -59.91 -29.10
C HIS A 930 53.99 -59.99 -27.58
N VAL A 931 52.94 -59.33 -27.10
CA VAL A 931 52.49 -59.40 -25.70
C VAL A 931 51.28 -60.34 -25.61
N ASP A 932 51.40 -61.40 -24.83
CA ASP A 932 50.31 -62.35 -24.61
C ASP A 932 49.45 -61.89 -23.42
N ILE A 933 48.20 -61.53 -23.69
CA ILE A 933 47.25 -61.05 -22.68
C ILE A 933 46.05 -61.99 -22.71
N ASP A 934 45.76 -62.64 -21.59
CA ASP A 934 44.55 -63.47 -21.47
C ASP A 934 43.28 -62.61 -21.59
N SER A 935 42.26 -63.08 -22.30
CA SER A 935 41.05 -62.30 -22.56
C SER A 935 40.25 -61.95 -21.30
N SER A 936 40.42 -62.70 -20.20
CA SER A 936 39.80 -62.42 -18.90
C SER A 936 40.41 -61.21 -18.17
N VAL A 937 41.59 -60.74 -18.60
CA VAL A 937 42.29 -59.60 -17.99
C VAL A 937 41.66 -58.26 -18.37
N TRP A 938 40.84 -58.21 -19.42
CA TRP A 938 40.21 -56.98 -19.90
C TRP A 938 39.02 -56.56 -19.02
N CYS A 939 39.13 -55.41 -18.38
CA CYS A 939 38.06 -54.80 -17.58
C CYS A 939 37.03 -54.08 -18.48
N MET A 940 36.24 -54.85 -19.22
CA MET A 940 35.27 -54.33 -20.20
C MET A 940 34.15 -53.47 -19.59
N ASP A 941 33.78 -53.74 -18.33
CA ASP A 941 32.70 -53.05 -17.62
C ASP A 941 33.19 -51.83 -16.79
N GLU A 942 34.50 -51.61 -16.68
CA GLU A 942 35.07 -50.52 -15.88
C GLU A 942 35.40 -49.27 -16.69
N VAL A 943 35.15 -49.27 -18.00
CA VAL A 943 35.33 -48.09 -18.87
C VAL A 943 34.33 -46.99 -18.56
N SER A 944 34.71 -45.74 -18.86
CA SER A 944 33.85 -44.60 -18.62
C SER A 944 32.49 -44.83 -19.30
N THR A 945 31.40 -44.48 -18.62
CA THR A 945 30.05 -44.87 -19.03
C THR A 945 29.76 -44.48 -20.48
N HIS A 946 30.17 -43.27 -20.92
CA HIS A 946 29.99 -42.79 -22.29
C HIS A 946 30.68 -43.62 -23.38
N LEU A 947 31.63 -44.50 -23.03
CA LEU A 947 32.33 -45.45 -23.91
C LEU A 947 31.71 -46.86 -23.91
N ILE A 948 30.56 -47.02 -23.26
CA ILE A 948 29.72 -48.22 -23.33
C ILE A 948 28.39 -47.80 -23.94
N MET A 949 27.98 -48.42 -25.05
CA MET A 949 26.67 -48.06 -25.64
C MET A 949 25.55 -48.38 -24.65
N ASN A 950 24.65 -47.41 -24.45
CA ASN A 950 23.39 -47.61 -23.76
C ASN A 950 22.39 -48.25 -24.74
N VAL A 951 21.70 -49.30 -24.32
CA VAL A 951 20.69 -49.98 -25.14
C VAL A 951 19.32 -49.52 -24.69
N GLN A 952 18.57 -48.86 -25.58
CA GLN A 952 17.21 -48.40 -25.34
C GLN A 952 16.22 -49.32 -26.04
N ILE A 953 15.42 -50.05 -25.28
CA ILE A 953 14.42 -50.97 -25.82
C ILE A 953 13.12 -50.19 -26.06
N LEU A 954 12.61 -50.23 -27.28
CA LEU A 954 11.43 -49.47 -27.70
C LEU A 954 10.17 -50.33 -27.82
N ASP A 955 9.03 -49.74 -27.49
CA ASP A 955 7.71 -50.30 -27.79
C ASP A 955 7.27 -50.04 -29.25
N HIS A 956 6.07 -50.52 -29.60
CA HIS A 956 5.46 -50.33 -30.92
C HIS A 956 5.14 -48.86 -31.27
N LYS A 957 5.21 -47.93 -30.30
CA LYS A 957 5.02 -46.47 -30.47
C LYS A 957 6.35 -45.71 -30.43
N SER A 958 7.49 -46.41 -30.52
CA SER A 958 8.84 -45.82 -30.45
C SER A 958 9.18 -45.14 -29.11
N LYS A 959 8.49 -45.52 -28.02
CA LYS A 959 8.77 -45.05 -26.66
C LYS A 959 9.72 -46.03 -25.96
N VAL A 960 10.66 -45.51 -25.16
CA VAL A 960 11.61 -46.32 -24.38
C VAL A 960 10.86 -47.03 -23.25
N ILE A 961 10.94 -48.36 -23.22
CA ILE A 961 10.39 -49.24 -22.18
C ILE A 961 11.39 -49.37 -21.03
N VAL A 962 12.61 -49.76 -21.38
CA VAL A 962 13.73 -49.96 -20.46
C VAL A 962 15.01 -49.59 -21.19
N GLN A 963 16.01 -49.14 -20.43
CA GLN A 963 17.34 -48.86 -20.96
C GLN A 963 18.43 -49.25 -19.98
N GLY A 964 19.63 -49.48 -20.50
CA GLY A 964 20.79 -49.84 -19.71
C GLY A 964 21.97 -50.25 -20.58
N ARG A 965 23.14 -50.45 -19.96
CA ARG A 965 24.39 -50.70 -20.69
C ARG A 965 24.76 -52.19 -20.75
N LYS A 966 24.01 -53.05 -20.04
CA LYS A 966 24.19 -54.49 -20.03
C LYS A 966 23.01 -55.19 -20.70
N LEU A 967 23.21 -55.59 -21.96
CA LEU A 967 22.19 -56.27 -22.76
C LEU A 967 21.56 -57.51 -22.08
N PRO A 968 22.32 -58.38 -21.38
CA PRO A 968 21.74 -59.56 -20.71
C PRO A 968 20.74 -59.19 -19.60
N GLU A 969 21.06 -58.17 -18.80
CA GLU A 969 20.19 -57.69 -17.72
C GLU A 969 18.89 -57.09 -18.28
N LEU A 970 19.00 -56.31 -19.36
CA LEU A 970 17.83 -55.74 -20.04
C LEU A 970 16.94 -56.82 -20.65
N ARG A 971 17.51 -57.82 -21.32
CA ARG A 971 16.76 -58.97 -21.87
C ARG A 971 15.95 -59.69 -20.79
N ASN A 972 16.53 -59.89 -19.60
CA ASN A 972 15.83 -60.46 -18.46
C ASN A 972 14.72 -59.52 -17.95
N GLY A 973 14.98 -58.22 -17.91
CA GLY A 973 14.04 -57.19 -17.45
C GLY A 973 12.77 -57.07 -18.30
N VAL A 974 12.86 -57.17 -19.63
CA VAL A 974 11.69 -57.12 -20.54
C VAL A 974 11.13 -58.49 -20.91
N HIS A 975 11.68 -59.57 -20.37
CA HIS A 975 11.25 -60.94 -20.66
C HIS A 975 9.78 -61.23 -20.26
N HIS A 976 9.22 -60.46 -19.32
CA HIS A 976 7.81 -60.55 -18.93
C HIS A 976 6.87 -59.86 -19.93
N LEU A 977 7.31 -58.83 -20.66
CA LEU A 977 6.50 -58.18 -21.70
C LEU A 977 6.35 -59.05 -22.95
N LEU A 978 7.23 -60.05 -23.11
CA LEU A 978 7.05 -61.14 -24.07
C LEU A 978 5.96 -62.13 -23.61
N LYS A 979 5.59 -62.18 -22.31
CA LYS A 979 4.50 -63.05 -21.81
C LYS A 979 3.12 -62.54 -22.18
N ASP A 980 2.91 -61.23 -22.24
CA ASP A 980 1.60 -60.63 -22.57
C ASP A 980 1.16 -60.90 -24.02
N GLN A 981 1.99 -61.56 -24.83
CA GLN A 981 1.65 -62.05 -26.17
C GLN A 981 1.03 -63.46 -26.19
N PHE A 982 0.98 -64.19 -25.07
CA PHE A 982 0.51 -65.57 -25.02
C PHE A 982 -0.69 -65.75 -24.07
N ASP A 983 -1.79 -66.32 -24.57
CA ASP A 983 -3.02 -66.56 -23.81
C ASP A 983 -2.81 -67.53 -22.62
N GLU A 984 -3.38 -67.21 -21.46
CA GLU A 984 -3.37 -68.08 -20.26
C GLU A 984 -3.95 -69.49 -20.53
N SER A 985 -4.83 -69.62 -21.55
CA SER A 985 -5.42 -70.89 -21.97
C SER A 985 -4.40 -71.86 -22.59
N PHE A 986 -3.35 -71.35 -23.23
CA PHE A 986 -2.31 -72.16 -23.88
C PHE A 986 -1.42 -72.87 -22.85
N LEU A 987 -1.06 -72.18 -21.76
CA LEU A 987 -0.22 -72.74 -20.70
C LEU A 987 -0.99 -73.75 -19.83
N ALA A 988 -2.29 -73.53 -19.61
CA ALA A 988 -3.13 -74.40 -18.79
C ALA A 988 -3.19 -75.86 -19.27
N GLY A 989 -3.01 -76.13 -20.57
CA GLY A 989 -3.00 -77.48 -21.13
C GLY A 989 -1.85 -78.38 -20.67
N PHE A 990 -0.79 -77.79 -20.08
CA PHE A 990 0.39 -78.51 -19.62
C PHE A 990 0.54 -78.50 -18.09
N GLU A 991 -0.42 -77.93 -17.36
CA GLU A 991 -0.44 -77.89 -15.90
C GLU A 991 -1.23 -79.07 -15.30
N LYS A 992 -0.79 -79.59 -14.14
CA LYS A 992 -1.54 -80.58 -13.35
C LYS A 992 -1.78 -80.04 -11.94
N LYS A 993 -3.02 -80.09 -11.44
CA LYS A 993 -3.36 -79.57 -10.10
C LYS A 993 -3.75 -80.69 -9.13
N GLY A 994 -3.57 -80.44 -7.84
CA GLY A 994 -4.09 -81.29 -6.76
C GLY A 994 -3.35 -82.62 -6.56
N MET A 995 -2.09 -82.74 -6.96
CA MET A 995 -1.35 -84.00 -6.84
C MET A 995 -1.00 -84.27 -5.37
N LYS A 996 -1.39 -85.46 -4.87
CA LYS A 996 -1.10 -85.88 -3.48
C LYS A 996 0.02 -86.91 -3.36
N LYS A 997 0.48 -87.43 -4.49
CA LYS A 997 1.62 -88.33 -4.63
C LYS A 997 2.45 -87.86 -5.82
N PHE A 998 3.74 -88.17 -5.80
CA PHE A 998 4.59 -87.89 -6.93
C PHE A 998 4.08 -88.65 -8.17
N PRO A 999 4.05 -88.03 -9.37
CA PRO A 999 3.37 -88.61 -10.52
C PRO A 999 4.16 -89.80 -11.11
N ASP A 1000 3.44 -90.89 -11.42
CA ASP A 1000 4.00 -92.10 -12.04
C ASP A 1000 4.73 -91.81 -13.37
N SER A 1001 4.31 -90.76 -14.09
CA SER A 1001 4.94 -90.31 -15.34
C SER A 1001 6.30 -89.61 -15.17
N GLY A 1002 6.74 -89.35 -13.94
CA GLY A 1002 7.87 -88.47 -13.66
C GLY A 1002 7.57 -86.99 -13.93
N ILE A 1003 8.56 -86.14 -13.65
CA ILE A 1003 8.54 -84.70 -13.95
C ILE A 1003 9.57 -84.43 -15.06
N PRO A 1004 9.14 -84.06 -16.29
CA PRO A 1004 10.08 -83.81 -17.38
C PRO A 1004 10.88 -82.53 -17.15
N ARG A 1005 12.13 -82.49 -17.63
CA ARG A 1005 13.00 -81.31 -17.51
C ARG A 1005 12.46 -80.11 -18.29
N ASN A 1006 11.96 -80.35 -19.50
CA ASN A 1006 11.32 -79.36 -20.35
C ASN A 1006 10.23 -80.01 -21.23
N ILE A 1007 9.36 -79.19 -21.81
CA ILE A 1007 8.25 -79.55 -22.68
C ILE A 1007 8.32 -78.65 -23.91
N SER A 1008 8.47 -79.20 -25.11
CA SER A 1008 8.40 -78.43 -26.36
C SER A 1008 6.94 -78.25 -26.79
N ALA A 1009 6.52 -77.02 -27.08
CA ALA A 1009 5.17 -76.70 -27.55
C ALA A 1009 5.20 -75.84 -28.82
N GLU A 1010 4.32 -76.12 -29.79
CA GLU A 1010 4.20 -75.33 -31.03
C GLU A 1010 3.23 -74.15 -30.86
N SER A 1011 3.65 -72.95 -31.28
CA SER A 1011 2.88 -71.71 -31.26
C SER A 1011 2.83 -71.07 -32.67
N PRO A 1012 1.84 -70.21 -33.01
CA PRO A 1012 1.81 -69.49 -34.29
C PRO A 1012 3.06 -68.65 -34.59
N SER A 1013 3.83 -68.31 -33.55
CA SER A 1013 5.10 -67.57 -33.60
C SER A 1013 6.36 -68.46 -33.60
N GLY A 1014 6.22 -69.79 -33.64
CA GLY A 1014 7.31 -70.77 -33.65
C GLY A 1014 7.26 -71.79 -32.50
N THR A 1015 8.22 -72.72 -32.47
CA THR A 1015 8.37 -73.70 -31.38
C THR A 1015 8.91 -73.03 -30.12
N ILE A 1016 8.25 -73.23 -28.97
CA ILE A 1016 8.65 -72.68 -27.67
C ILE A 1016 8.97 -73.80 -26.67
N MET A 1017 9.90 -73.54 -25.75
CA MET A 1017 10.31 -74.46 -24.70
C MET A 1017 9.67 -74.06 -23.36
N LEU A 1018 8.99 -75.00 -22.71
CA LEU A 1018 8.35 -74.84 -21.42
C LEU A 1018 9.07 -75.66 -20.34
N PHE A 1019 9.08 -75.19 -19.10
CA PHE A 1019 9.80 -75.74 -17.96
C PHE A 1019 8.82 -76.01 -16.80
N PRO A 1020 8.57 -77.28 -16.41
CA PRO A 1020 7.67 -77.62 -15.31
C PRO A 1020 8.22 -77.20 -13.94
N VAL A 1021 7.36 -76.63 -13.08
CA VAL A 1021 7.66 -76.22 -11.71
C VAL A 1021 6.61 -76.79 -10.76
N LEU A 1022 7.07 -77.43 -9.69
CA LEU A 1022 6.18 -77.92 -8.63
C LEU A 1022 5.90 -76.84 -7.58
N VAL A 1023 4.63 -76.58 -7.34
CA VAL A 1023 4.12 -75.56 -6.41
C VAL A 1023 3.43 -76.25 -5.25
N ASP A 1024 3.89 -75.94 -4.03
CA ASP A 1024 3.25 -76.41 -2.81
C ASP A 1024 1.92 -75.68 -2.57
N CYS A 1025 0.83 -76.44 -2.47
CA CYS A 1025 -0.52 -75.95 -2.18
C CYS A 1025 -1.01 -76.40 -0.78
N GLY A 1026 -0.10 -76.81 0.11
CA GLY A 1026 -0.38 -77.20 1.51
C GLY A 1026 -0.86 -78.65 1.64
N GLU A 1027 -2.02 -78.98 1.07
CA GLU A 1027 -2.59 -80.35 1.09
C GLU A 1027 -2.31 -81.15 -0.19
N SER A 1028 -1.70 -80.50 -1.19
CA SER A 1028 -1.37 -81.07 -2.49
C SER A 1028 -0.24 -80.27 -3.14
N VAL A 1029 0.23 -80.74 -4.30
CA VAL A 1029 1.24 -80.11 -5.13
C VAL A 1029 0.67 -79.91 -6.53
N ASP A 1030 0.85 -78.72 -7.09
CA ASP A 1030 0.51 -78.40 -8.48
C ASP A 1030 1.78 -78.40 -9.34
N MET A 1031 1.70 -78.91 -10.56
CA MET A 1031 2.73 -78.76 -11.59
C MET A 1031 2.27 -77.65 -12.53
N LYS A 1032 3.01 -76.54 -12.52
CA LYS A 1032 2.81 -75.42 -13.44
C LYS A 1032 3.91 -75.39 -14.49
N VAL A 1033 3.67 -74.77 -15.64
CA VAL A 1033 4.71 -74.62 -16.68
C VAL A 1033 5.15 -73.18 -16.82
N ARG A 1034 6.44 -72.96 -17.11
CA ARG A 1034 7.04 -71.65 -17.33
C ARG A 1034 7.78 -71.60 -18.65
N ILE A 1035 7.97 -70.41 -19.20
CA ILE A 1035 8.71 -70.18 -20.45
C ILE A 1035 10.20 -69.88 -20.19
N ASP A 1036 10.61 -69.89 -18.92
CA ASP A 1036 11.95 -69.58 -18.43
C ASP A 1036 12.46 -70.69 -17.50
N GLU A 1037 13.71 -71.12 -17.69
CA GLU A 1037 14.39 -72.16 -16.88
C GLU A 1037 14.80 -71.64 -15.47
N ILE A 1038 14.83 -70.32 -15.29
CA ILE A 1038 15.45 -69.66 -14.13
C ILE A 1038 14.68 -69.96 -12.83
N GLY A 1039 15.37 -70.66 -11.93
CA GLY A 1039 14.84 -71.03 -10.61
C GLY A 1039 13.86 -72.19 -10.63
N GLN A 1040 13.77 -72.96 -11.72
CA GLN A 1040 12.93 -74.17 -11.81
C GLN A 1040 13.24 -75.14 -10.66
N HIS A 1041 14.53 -75.34 -10.37
CA HIS A 1041 15.00 -76.22 -9.30
C HIS A 1041 14.61 -75.72 -7.91
N GLU A 1042 14.93 -74.47 -7.57
CA GLU A 1042 14.64 -73.88 -6.25
C GLU A 1042 13.14 -73.78 -5.98
N LYS A 1043 12.34 -73.42 -6.99
CA LYS A 1043 10.89 -73.29 -6.86
C LYS A 1043 10.21 -74.66 -6.69
N SER A 1044 10.68 -75.68 -7.41
CA SER A 1044 10.13 -77.04 -7.32
C SER A 1044 10.47 -77.74 -6.01
N LEU A 1045 11.58 -77.37 -5.37
CA LEU A 1045 12.09 -78.00 -4.14
C LEU A 1045 11.04 -78.07 -3.02
N ARG A 1046 10.25 -77.00 -2.83
CA ARG A 1046 9.16 -77.00 -1.83
C ARG A 1046 8.06 -78.02 -2.17
N GLY A 1047 7.69 -78.14 -3.45
CA GLY A 1047 6.75 -79.16 -3.91
C GLY A 1047 7.25 -80.60 -3.68
N TYR A 1048 8.54 -80.86 -3.93
CA TYR A 1048 9.17 -82.15 -3.60
C TYR A 1048 9.12 -82.44 -2.10
N CYS A 1049 9.44 -81.47 -1.26
CA CYS A 1049 9.35 -81.61 0.20
C CYS A 1049 7.90 -81.90 0.63
N ARG A 1050 6.92 -81.22 0.03
CA ARG A 1050 5.51 -81.46 0.30
C ARG A 1050 5.08 -82.89 -0.03
N PHE A 1051 5.50 -83.44 -1.18
CA PHE A 1051 5.22 -84.84 -1.51
C PHE A 1051 5.74 -85.80 -0.43
N VAL A 1052 6.94 -85.55 0.09
CA VAL A 1052 7.50 -86.36 1.19
C VAL A 1052 6.66 -86.22 2.47
N LEU A 1053 6.28 -85.01 2.86
CA LEU A 1053 5.43 -84.79 4.05
C LEU A 1053 4.04 -85.46 3.91
N LEU A 1054 3.45 -85.45 2.71
CA LEU A 1054 2.19 -86.12 2.43
C LEU A 1054 2.29 -87.65 2.46
N GLN A 1055 3.48 -88.20 2.20
CA GLN A 1055 3.81 -89.63 2.23
C GLN A 1055 4.17 -90.11 3.66
N GLU A 1056 4.98 -89.36 4.41
CA GLU A 1056 5.47 -89.70 5.75
C GLU A 1056 4.54 -89.21 6.89
N ARG A 1057 3.24 -89.49 6.77
CA ARG A 1057 2.20 -88.92 7.65
C ARG A 1057 2.41 -89.22 9.13
N ASP A 1058 2.89 -90.41 9.48
CA ASP A 1058 3.07 -90.81 10.88
C ASP A 1058 4.28 -90.11 11.52
N SER A 1059 5.38 -89.95 10.78
CA SER A 1059 6.52 -89.15 11.20
C SER A 1059 6.15 -87.67 11.37
N VAL A 1060 5.35 -87.13 10.45
CA VAL A 1060 4.85 -85.74 10.54
C VAL A 1060 3.94 -85.55 11.74
N LYS A 1061 3.04 -86.50 12.03
CA LYS A 1061 2.20 -86.47 13.23
C LYS A 1061 3.04 -86.49 14.51
N TYR A 1062 4.01 -87.39 14.60
CA TYR A 1062 4.90 -87.47 15.75
C TYR A 1062 5.69 -86.17 15.97
N LEU A 1063 6.31 -85.63 14.92
CA LEU A 1063 7.06 -84.37 14.98
C LEU A 1063 6.17 -83.18 15.34
N THR A 1064 4.94 -83.17 14.83
CA THR A 1064 3.93 -82.17 15.22
C THR A 1064 3.62 -82.26 16.70
N THR A 1065 3.44 -83.46 17.26
CA THR A 1065 3.24 -83.64 18.70
C THR A 1065 4.45 -83.23 19.53
N GLN A 1066 5.69 -83.46 19.05
CA GLN A 1066 6.90 -83.00 19.74
C GLN A 1066 6.99 -81.46 19.77
N PHE A 1067 6.69 -80.80 18.65
CA PHE A 1067 6.57 -79.34 18.60
C PHE A 1067 5.46 -78.83 19.54
N ASP A 1068 4.30 -79.48 19.53
CA ASP A 1068 3.15 -79.12 20.36
C ASP A 1068 3.40 -79.41 21.87
N ASN A 1069 4.42 -80.19 22.23
CA ASN A 1069 4.84 -80.43 23.61
C ASN A 1069 5.97 -79.49 24.09
N ASP A 1070 6.76 -78.92 23.18
CA ASP A 1070 7.79 -77.92 23.54
C ASP A 1070 7.17 -76.53 23.72
N ARG A 1071 6.79 -76.25 24.98
CA ARG A 1071 6.23 -74.95 25.39
C ARG A 1071 7.17 -73.78 25.12
N SER A 1072 8.48 -73.98 25.19
CA SER A 1072 9.48 -72.91 25.00
C SER A 1072 9.50 -72.49 23.54
N LEU A 1073 9.57 -73.47 22.65
CA LEU A 1073 9.56 -73.26 21.21
C LEU A 1073 8.25 -72.61 20.74
N GLN A 1074 7.11 -73.01 21.29
CA GLN A 1074 5.82 -72.37 21.00
C GLN A 1074 5.76 -70.92 21.48
N LEU A 1075 6.16 -70.65 22.72
CA LEU A 1075 6.09 -69.32 23.30
C LEU A 1075 6.98 -68.32 22.54
N TYR A 1076 8.19 -68.74 22.15
CA TYR A 1076 9.09 -67.86 21.40
C TYR A 1076 8.69 -67.69 19.93
N SER A 1077 8.11 -68.72 19.30
CA SER A 1077 7.66 -68.63 17.89
C SER A 1077 6.39 -67.81 17.69
N MET A 1078 5.51 -67.68 18.70
CA MET A 1078 4.31 -66.81 18.62
C MET A 1078 4.61 -65.35 18.29
N LYS A 1079 5.80 -64.85 18.66
CA LYS A 1079 6.23 -63.48 18.33
C LYS A 1079 6.64 -63.29 16.88
N LEU A 1080 6.85 -64.37 16.12
CA LEU A 1080 7.29 -64.35 14.72
C LEU A 1080 6.16 -64.55 13.71
N GLY A 1081 4.95 -64.86 14.16
CA GLY A 1081 3.79 -65.03 13.29
C GLY A 1081 2.89 -66.17 13.72
N ASN A 1082 2.19 -66.77 12.75
CA ASN A 1082 1.26 -67.85 12.99
C ASN A 1082 2.01 -69.14 13.38
N LEU A 1083 1.67 -69.70 14.54
CA LEU A 1083 2.28 -70.92 15.08
C LEU A 1083 2.17 -72.11 14.11
N ASN A 1084 1.05 -72.21 13.38
CA ASN A 1084 0.84 -73.29 12.42
C ASN A 1084 1.74 -73.14 11.19
N GLU A 1085 1.91 -71.92 10.68
CA GLU A 1085 2.80 -71.64 9.54
C GLU A 1085 4.26 -71.87 9.92
N PHE A 1086 4.65 -71.50 11.15
CA PHE A 1086 5.99 -71.76 11.66
C PHE A 1086 6.29 -73.26 11.77
N ARG A 1087 5.35 -74.03 12.33
CA ARG A 1087 5.44 -75.50 12.39
C ARG A 1087 5.56 -76.11 11.00
N GLU A 1088 4.76 -75.64 10.04
CA GLU A 1088 4.81 -76.11 8.66
C GLU A 1088 6.14 -75.79 7.97
N LEU A 1089 6.69 -74.60 8.21
CA LEU A 1089 8.00 -74.20 7.69
C LEU A 1089 9.13 -75.05 8.26
N LEU A 1090 9.08 -75.39 9.56
CA LEU A 1090 10.04 -76.29 10.19
C LEU A 1090 9.99 -77.70 9.56
N LEU A 1091 8.80 -78.23 9.32
CA LEU A 1091 8.62 -79.54 8.69
C LEU A 1091 9.14 -79.55 7.24
N LEU A 1092 8.83 -78.52 6.45
CA LEU A 1092 9.36 -78.37 5.09
C LEU A 1092 10.88 -78.24 5.07
N THR A 1093 11.46 -77.50 6.02
CA THR A 1093 12.91 -77.33 6.15
C THR A 1093 13.60 -78.62 6.57
N ALA A 1094 13.01 -79.35 7.52
CA ALA A 1094 13.49 -80.67 7.92
C ALA A 1094 13.43 -81.67 6.74
N ALA A 1095 12.35 -81.65 5.96
CA ALA A 1095 12.21 -82.48 4.77
C ALA A 1095 13.27 -82.12 3.71
N ARG A 1096 13.48 -80.83 3.44
CA ARG A 1096 14.54 -80.35 2.53
C ARG A 1096 15.91 -80.85 2.96
N ASN A 1097 16.31 -80.59 4.21
CA ASN A 1097 17.65 -80.92 4.72
C ASN A 1097 17.90 -82.43 4.84
N THR A 1098 16.84 -83.23 4.91
CA THR A 1098 16.93 -84.69 5.01
C THR A 1098 16.95 -85.35 3.64
N PHE A 1099 15.98 -85.03 2.79
CA PHE A 1099 15.73 -85.75 1.55
C PHE A 1099 16.36 -85.09 0.33
N PHE A 1100 16.51 -83.77 0.32
CA PHE A 1100 16.99 -83.00 -0.85
C PHE A 1100 18.06 -81.95 -0.47
N PRO A 1101 19.19 -82.35 0.16
CA PRO A 1101 20.22 -81.40 0.59
C PRO A 1101 21.06 -80.82 -0.56
N LEU A 1102 21.15 -81.51 -1.71
CA LEU A 1102 21.94 -81.11 -2.87
C LEU A 1102 21.20 -81.47 -4.18
N PRO A 1103 21.41 -80.72 -5.28
CA PRO A 1103 20.95 -81.11 -6.61
C PRO A 1103 21.65 -82.38 -7.13
N PRO A 1104 21.06 -83.14 -8.07
CA PRO A 1104 19.78 -82.91 -8.76
C PRO A 1104 18.55 -83.48 -8.01
N LEU A 1105 17.35 -82.95 -8.34
CA LEU A 1105 16.08 -83.48 -7.80
C LEU A 1105 15.64 -84.74 -8.55
N PRO A 1106 14.88 -85.65 -7.91
CA PRO A 1106 14.40 -86.87 -8.56
C PRO A 1106 13.48 -86.58 -9.75
N GLU A 1107 13.79 -87.09 -10.93
CA GLU A 1107 13.00 -86.85 -12.16
C GLU A 1107 11.93 -87.95 -12.40
N THR A 1108 12.13 -89.14 -11.83
CA THR A 1108 11.23 -90.29 -11.96
C THR A 1108 10.69 -90.75 -10.61
N GLU A 1109 9.52 -91.41 -10.60
CA GLU A 1109 8.92 -91.94 -9.36
C GLU A 1109 9.85 -92.93 -8.65
N GLU A 1110 10.56 -93.78 -9.39
CA GLU A 1110 11.55 -94.70 -8.82
C GLU A 1110 12.68 -93.97 -8.09
N SER A 1111 13.22 -92.90 -8.70
CA SER A 1111 14.29 -92.10 -8.10
C SER A 1111 13.81 -91.33 -6.85
N PHE A 1112 12.53 -90.92 -6.85
CA PHE A 1112 11.90 -90.25 -5.71
C PHE A 1112 11.70 -91.25 -4.55
N GLN A 1113 11.09 -92.41 -4.82
CA GLN A 1113 10.86 -93.45 -3.81
C GLN A 1113 12.16 -93.99 -3.22
N HIS A 1114 13.21 -94.18 -4.04
CA HIS A 1114 14.53 -94.58 -3.55
C HIS A 1114 15.14 -93.53 -2.61
N THR A 1115 15.02 -92.24 -2.93
CA THR A 1115 15.51 -91.15 -2.08
C THR A 1115 14.77 -91.10 -0.75
N VAL A 1116 13.45 -91.24 -0.76
CA VAL A 1116 12.62 -91.29 0.46
C VAL A 1116 12.99 -92.51 1.30
N ALA A 1117 13.05 -93.71 0.73
CA ALA A 1117 13.38 -94.93 1.45
C ALA A 1117 14.78 -94.88 2.12
N LYS A 1118 15.79 -94.36 1.41
CA LYS A 1118 17.18 -94.26 1.90
C LYS A 1118 17.31 -93.30 3.09
N GLN A 1119 16.55 -92.20 3.09
CA GLN A 1119 16.69 -91.13 4.08
C GLN A 1119 15.62 -91.15 5.17
N ARG A 1120 14.58 -91.97 5.04
CA ARG A 1120 13.44 -92.06 5.98
C ARG A 1120 13.87 -92.20 7.44
N GLN A 1121 14.83 -93.08 7.73
CA GLN A 1121 15.32 -93.30 9.11
C GLN A 1121 15.99 -92.07 9.74
N HIS A 1122 16.50 -91.14 8.94
CA HIS A 1122 17.16 -89.92 9.41
C HIS A 1122 16.21 -88.73 9.57
N PHE A 1123 14.97 -88.83 9.06
CA PHE A 1123 14.05 -87.70 9.04
C PHE A 1123 13.64 -87.23 10.42
N VAL A 1124 13.15 -88.13 11.28
CA VAL A 1124 12.73 -87.77 12.64
C VAL A 1124 13.92 -87.25 13.48
N PRO A 1125 15.09 -87.92 13.53
CA PRO A 1125 16.24 -87.41 14.28
C PRO A 1125 16.72 -86.02 13.83
N LYS A 1126 16.83 -85.78 12.52
CA LYS A 1126 17.25 -84.48 11.98
C LYS A 1126 16.21 -83.39 12.23
N ALA A 1127 14.92 -83.72 12.15
CA ALA A 1127 13.85 -82.79 12.44
C ALA A 1127 13.86 -82.36 13.92
N LEU A 1128 14.09 -83.28 14.85
CA LEU A 1128 14.24 -82.96 16.27
C LEU A 1128 15.48 -82.10 16.54
N GLN A 1129 16.62 -82.43 15.94
CA GLN A 1129 17.82 -81.58 16.02
C GLN A 1129 17.58 -80.16 15.50
N LEU A 1130 16.83 -80.03 14.41
CA LEU A 1130 16.45 -78.72 13.87
C LEU A 1130 15.52 -77.98 14.84
N MET A 1131 14.55 -78.66 15.46
CA MET A 1131 13.68 -78.08 16.47
C MET A 1131 14.47 -77.57 17.68
N ASP A 1132 15.44 -78.34 18.19
CA ASP A 1132 16.30 -77.94 19.30
C ASP A 1132 17.18 -76.73 18.96
N LEU A 1133 17.78 -76.73 17.76
CA LEU A 1133 18.61 -75.62 17.27
C LEU A 1133 17.78 -74.33 17.18
N VAL A 1134 16.59 -74.42 16.59
CA VAL A 1134 15.68 -73.27 16.45
C VAL A 1134 15.17 -72.81 17.81
N SER A 1135 14.82 -73.72 18.71
CA SER A 1135 14.41 -73.40 20.09
C SER A 1135 15.50 -72.61 20.82
N SER A 1136 16.75 -73.06 20.69
CA SER A 1136 17.92 -72.38 21.27
C SER A 1136 18.16 -70.99 20.67
N ALA A 1137 18.07 -70.85 19.35
CA ALA A 1137 18.23 -69.58 18.66
C ALA A 1137 17.15 -68.56 19.05
N LEU A 1138 15.89 -69.03 19.15
CA LEU A 1138 14.77 -68.17 19.54
C LEU A 1138 14.84 -67.75 21.01
N ALA A 1139 15.34 -68.62 21.89
CA ALA A 1139 15.58 -68.25 23.29
C ALA A 1139 16.64 -67.14 23.41
N LEU A 1140 17.74 -67.23 22.65
CA LEU A 1140 18.78 -66.19 22.60
C LEU A 1140 18.24 -64.86 22.05
N ARG A 1141 17.47 -64.93 20.95
CA ARG A 1141 16.79 -63.75 20.40
C ARG A 1141 15.88 -63.09 21.44
N HIS A 1142 15.10 -63.88 22.17
CA HIS A 1142 14.22 -63.35 23.21
C HIS A 1142 15.00 -62.63 24.33
N GLN A 1143 16.13 -63.20 24.77
CA GLN A 1143 17.00 -62.56 25.75
C GLN A 1143 17.60 -61.24 25.25
N LEU A 1144 17.98 -61.17 23.97
CA LEU A 1144 18.45 -59.94 23.35
C LEU A 1144 17.35 -58.90 23.28
N GLN A 1145 16.12 -59.28 22.89
CA GLN A 1145 14.98 -58.37 22.85
C GLN A 1145 14.69 -57.76 24.22
N LEU A 1146 14.72 -58.55 25.30
CA LEU A 1146 14.52 -58.02 26.67
C LEU A 1146 15.59 -57.00 27.07
N ARG A 1147 16.84 -57.17 26.63
CA ARG A 1147 17.90 -56.18 26.86
C ARG A 1147 17.69 -54.93 26.03
N VAL A 1148 17.27 -55.07 24.78
CA VAL A 1148 16.95 -53.94 23.90
C VAL A 1148 15.77 -53.12 24.44
N ASP A 1149 14.73 -53.80 24.93
CA ASP A 1149 13.55 -53.15 25.53
C ASP A 1149 13.90 -52.35 26.80
N SER A 1150 14.95 -52.74 27.54
CA SER A 1150 15.42 -52.03 28.74
C SER A 1150 16.20 -50.74 28.47
N LEU A 1151 16.50 -50.42 27.21
CA LEU A 1151 17.18 -49.18 26.82
C LEU A 1151 16.15 -48.04 26.64
N GLU A 1152 15.79 -47.37 27.75
CA GLU A 1152 14.76 -46.31 27.78
C GLU A 1152 15.30 -44.88 27.50
N GLN A 1153 16.62 -44.71 27.33
CA GLN A 1153 17.20 -43.38 27.12
C GLN A 1153 16.94 -42.86 25.70
N ALA A 1154 16.39 -41.65 25.59
CA ALA A 1154 16.03 -41.03 24.30
C ALA A 1154 17.21 -40.92 23.30
N ALA A 1155 18.46 -40.83 23.79
CA ALA A 1155 19.65 -40.78 22.95
C ALA A 1155 19.97 -42.10 22.22
N LEU A 1156 19.38 -43.21 22.64
CA LEU A 1156 19.64 -44.55 22.09
C LEU A 1156 18.53 -45.05 21.15
N GLN A 1157 17.54 -44.22 20.80
CA GLN A 1157 16.41 -44.62 19.96
C GLN A 1157 16.82 -45.11 18.57
N GLU A 1158 17.80 -44.47 17.94
CA GLU A 1158 18.25 -44.83 16.59
C GLU A 1158 19.01 -46.17 16.59
N THR A 1159 19.88 -46.40 17.58
CA THR A 1159 20.57 -47.68 17.79
C THR A 1159 19.61 -48.80 18.16
N ARG A 1160 18.57 -48.50 18.94
CA ARG A 1160 17.50 -49.43 19.25
C ARG A 1160 16.77 -49.86 17.97
N SER A 1161 16.41 -48.91 17.11
CA SER A 1161 15.73 -49.18 15.83
C SER A 1161 16.59 -50.05 14.91
N ASP A 1162 17.91 -49.78 14.81
CA ASP A 1162 18.84 -50.59 14.00
C ASP A 1162 18.99 -52.02 14.54
N ILE A 1163 19.13 -52.20 15.86
CA ILE A 1163 19.18 -53.54 16.47
C ILE A 1163 17.85 -54.28 16.27
N GLU A 1164 16.70 -53.59 16.41
CA GLU A 1164 15.38 -54.18 16.15
C GLU A 1164 15.23 -54.61 14.68
N GLU A 1165 15.74 -53.82 13.73
CA GLU A 1165 15.75 -54.14 12.30
C GLU A 1165 16.65 -55.35 11.99
N GLN A 1166 17.85 -55.42 12.56
CA GLN A 1166 18.77 -56.56 12.41
C GLN A 1166 18.26 -57.83 13.09
N LEU A 1167 17.50 -57.71 14.18
CA LEU A 1167 16.83 -58.87 14.76
C LEU A 1167 15.69 -59.36 13.86
N LEU A 1168 15.00 -58.49 13.11
CA LEU A 1168 13.90 -58.88 12.20
C LEU A 1168 14.37 -59.56 10.91
N SER A 1169 15.55 -59.18 10.39
CA SER A 1169 16.20 -59.82 9.22
C SER A 1169 16.70 -61.22 9.53
#